data_AF-A0A957JXY4-F1
#
_entry.id   AF-A0A957JXY4-F1
#
_cell.length_a   1.000
_cell.length_b   1.000
_cell.length_c   1.000
_cell.angle_alpha   90.00
_cell.angle_beta   90.00
_cell.angle_gamma   90.00
#
_symmetry.space_group_name_H-M   'P 1'
#
loop_
_entity.id
_entity.type
_entity.pdbx_description
1 polymer ?
#
loop_
_entity_poly.entity_id
_entity_poly.type
_entity_poly.pdbx_seq_one_letter_code
_entity_poly.pdbx_strand_id
1 'polypeptide(L)'
;MIRFRQLAIAVLLGLMALTLSFSHQRQILATTAGPSGHIPSVSLQQPGEIGFLTAPAAAEPLTIVVDLLQARASDLTLTQADVAAGSFVVSDLYMSEHTGVTHVYLQQTHAGIRVYNAYVNANVMPDGRVVNLISRFVPDLAGAVNTTEAALTPVEAVAVAAAELGLGLPEALNMIAAEADAGSYLFAGTGVSLEDIPVQLIYQPISTTEVRLAWDVEIYELGGENYWSMRFDALTGELLSQYNYVVHDDWGTAAGQLASEAPAGFAPEGIVGADNSYSVFPIGVESPNHGAISIEIEPWDLTASPFGWHDTNGAAGAEFTITQGNNVLADTDLDANNIPDGNSPDGSASLTFQFPFNDDNDPSTYRDFAITNLFYWNNIIHDVAYHYGFDEVAGNFQENNYGNGGVGGDSVNADAQDGSGTNNANFGTPPDGGNPRMQMFVWIYPYSQIVTVNSGALAGDYFAKPANNGGTANGITADVELVVDTTAPTGDGCETITNNLTGKIALINWVRGACNSSVFTANAFNAGASAVIIIDDNETLSTTFGGSNNIPSVSIAFSVGQDFLAELGSNSINATIDDNPTPLADRDSDIDSGIIVHEYGHGISNRLTGGPAAAGCLGNLEQMGEGWSDWQTLFYTTNAGNTGEEPRGVGTYAIFEPIDGDGIRPAPYSTDMGVNPATYGMVDDGGAISVPHGVGYIWNSMLWDMYWLLVDQYGFNNNWYQDWTTGGNNLAYQLVMDGMKFQPCNPGFVDGRDGILAADMALTNGANQCTIWQAFAGRGVGVGASQGNSNTLGDEVESFDLPVNCDPGAVHVYLPIINRP
;
A
#
# COMPACT_ATOMS: atom_id res chain seq x y z
N MET A 1 -52.74 23.16 18.70
CA MET A 1 -51.62 22.29 19.09
C MET A 1 -51.32 21.20 18.06
N ILE A 2 -52.30 20.42 17.58
CA ILE A 2 -52.05 19.37 16.57
C ILE A 2 -51.56 19.93 15.22
N ARG A 3 -52.12 21.06 14.76
CA ARG A 3 -51.66 21.73 13.52
C ARG A 3 -50.28 22.41 13.62
N PHE A 4 -49.81 22.73 14.83
CA PHE A 4 -48.46 23.28 15.03
C PHE A 4 -47.40 22.18 15.06
N ARG A 5 -47.74 20.99 15.61
CA ARG A 5 -46.86 19.81 15.53
C ARG A 5 -46.75 19.26 14.10
N GLN A 6 -47.82 19.27 13.31
CA GLN A 6 -47.76 18.85 11.91
C GLN A 6 -46.97 19.83 11.03
N LEU A 7 -47.00 21.14 11.33
CA LEU A 7 -46.19 22.11 10.61
C LEU A 7 -44.69 22.01 10.98
N ALA A 8 -44.36 21.74 12.25
CA ALA A 8 -42.98 21.51 12.68
C ALA A 8 -42.39 20.22 12.09
N ILE A 9 -43.18 19.14 12.00
CA ILE A 9 -42.77 17.87 11.36
C ILE A 9 -42.62 18.03 9.85
N ALA A 10 -43.50 18.79 9.19
CA ALA A 10 -43.37 19.08 7.75
C ALA A 10 -42.17 19.99 7.42
N VAL A 11 -41.79 20.89 8.34
CA VAL A 11 -40.58 21.72 8.21
C VAL A 11 -39.31 20.88 8.47
N LEU A 12 -39.32 19.97 9.45
CA LEU A 12 -38.21 19.01 9.67
C LEU A 12 -38.03 18.05 8.48
N LEU A 13 -39.13 17.50 7.95
CA LEU A 13 -39.09 16.62 6.77
C LEU A 13 -38.71 17.38 5.48
N GLY A 14 -39.07 18.67 5.39
CA GLY A 14 -38.63 19.55 4.30
C GLY A 14 -37.15 19.93 4.38
N LEU A 15 -36.59 20.05 5.58
CA LEU A 15 -35.15 20.24 5.81
C LEU A 15 -34.36 18.94 5.56
N MET A 16 -34.88 17.79 5.99
CA MET A 16 -34.29 16.47 5.69
C MET A 16 -34.30 16.12 4.19
N ALA A 17 -35.36 16.50 3.45
CA ALA A 17 -35.41 16.30 2.01
C ALA A 17 -34.49 17.26 1.23
N LEU A 18 -34.20 18.45 1.79
CA LEU A 18 -33.19 19.35 1.22
C LEU A 18 -31.78 18.82 1.49
N THR A 19 -31.47 18.30 2.69
CA THR A 19 -30.15 17.72 3.01
C THR A 19 -29.87 16.44 2.23
N LEU A 20 -30.87 15.58 2.00
CA LEU A 20 -30.75 14.38 1.15
C LEU A 20 -30.53 14.71 -0.34
N SER A 21 -31.03 15.85 -0.82
CA SER A 21 -30.75 16.32 -2.19
C SER A 21 -29.37 16.94 -2.33
N PHE A 22 -28.75 17.40 -1.23
CA PHE A 22 -27.37 17.89 -1.22
C PHE A 22 -26.35 16.75 -1.01
N SER A 23 -26.69 15.66 -0.31
CA SER A 23 -25.79 14.51 -0.13
C SER A 23 -25.52 13.75 -1.44
N HIS A 24 -26.54 13.56 -2.29
CA HIS A 24 -26.37 12.94 -3.61
C HIS A 24 -25.53 13.79 -4.60
N GLN A 25 -25.42 15.10 -4.37
CA GLN A 25 -24.56 15.97 -5.19
C GLN A 25 -23.15 16.11 -4.60
N ARG A 26 -22.94 15.79 -3.32
CA ARG A 26 -21.62 15.70 -2.67
C ARG A 26 -20.92 14.36 -2.94
N GLN A 27 -21.63 13.24 -3.02
CA GLN A 27 -21.04 11.95 -3.39
C GLN A 27 -20.40 11.93 -4.79
N ILE A 28 -20.84 12.81 -5.71
CA ILE A 28 -20.26 12.95 -7.05
C ILE A 28 -19.07 13.95 -7.07
N LEU A 29 -18.86 14.71 -5.98
CA LEU A 29 -17.73 15.63 -5.80
C LEU A 29 -16.66 15.09 -4.83
N ALA A 30 -17.00 14.08 -4.03
CA ALA A 30 -16.11 13.44 -3.06
C ALA A 30 -14.94 12.67 -3.71
N THR A 31 -15.01 12.38 -5.02
CA THR A 31 -13.89 11.79 -5.78
C THR A 31 -12.98 12.84 -6.43
N THR A 32 -13.18 14.14 -6.16
CA THR A 32 -12.40 15.23 -6.78
C THR A 32 -11.91 16.30 -5.81
N ALA A 33 -12.25 16.21 -4.53
CA ALA A 33 -11.61 17.02 -3.50
C ALA A 33 -10.35 16.26 -3.05
N GLY A 34 -9.22 16.49 -3.73
CA GLY A 34 -7.91 16.16 -3.15
C GLY A 34 -7.78 16.80 -1.76
N PRO A 35 -6.91 16.28 -0.87
CA PRO A 35 -6.78 16.79 0.49
C PRO A 35 -6.49 18.30 0.46
N SER A 36 -7.46 19.10 0.93
CA SER A 36 -7.24 20.53 1.16
C SER A 36 -6.20 20.69 2.27
N GLY A 37 -5.32 21.70 2.19
CA GLY A 37 -4.35 21.97 3.27
C GLY A 37 -2.88 21.68 3.04
N HIS A 38 -2.40 21.55 1.80
CA HIS A 38 -0.98 21.30 1.55
C HIS A 38 -0.09 22.43 2.08
N ILE A 39 0.88 22.09 2.92
CA ILE A 39 2.04 22.92 3.23
C ILE A 39 3.27 22.27 2.57
N PRO A 40 3.90 22.93 1.58
CA PRO A 40 5.10 22.40 0.96
C PRO A 40 6.18 22.07 2.00
N SER A 41 6.86 20.95 1.81
CA SER A 41 8.10 20.67 2.54
C SER A 41 9.17 21.67 2.12
N VAL A 42 9.91 22.19 3.09
CA VAL A 42 11.09 23.02 2.85
C VAL A 42 12.26 22.40 3.61
N SER A 43 13.27 21.94 2.87
CA SER A 43 14.48 21.33 3.43
C SER A 43 15.60 22.37 3.57
N LEU A 44 16.38 22.27 4.65
CA LEU A 44 17.66 22.99 4.75
C LEU A 44 18.75 22.37 3.87
N GLN A 45 18.67 21.06 3.60
CA GLN A 45 19.61 20.37 2.73
C GLN A 45 19.33 20.74 1.28
N GLN A 46 20.34 21.19 0.54
CA GLN A 46 20.16 21.56 -0.87
C GLN A 46 20.27 20.32 -1.80
N PRO A 47 19.57 20.31 -2.95
CA PRO A 47 19.65 19.19 -3.89
C PRO A 47 21.09 18.88 -4.32
N GLY A 48 21.50 17.62 -4.18
CA GLY A 48 22.83 17.13 -4.55
C GLY A 48 23.97 17.53 -3.59
N GLU A 49 23.68 18.21 -2.48
CA GLU A 49 24.68 18.48 -1.44
C GLU A 49 24.93 17.23 -0.59
N ILE A 50 26.19 16.79 -0.52
CA ILE A 50 26.60 15.67 0.33
C ILE A 50 27.27 16.20 1.60
N GLY A 51 26.70 15.89 2.76
CA GLY A 51 27.31 16.19 4.05
C GLY A 51 26.29 16.49 5.14
N PHE A 52 26.79 17.04 6.24
CA PHE A 52 25.99 17.44 7.40
C PHE A 52 25.71 18.94 7.39
N LEU A 53 24.54 19.35 7.86
CA LEU A 53 24.12 20.76 7.99
C LEU A 53 24.92 21.53 9.03
N THR A 54 25.49 20.84 10.02
CA THR A 54 26.22 21.45 11.14
C THR A 54 27.56 20.77 11.41
N ALA A 55 28.45 21.49 12.10
CA ALA A 55 29.62 20.90 12.72
C ALA A 55 29.23 20.15 14.01
N PRO A 56 30.08 19.24 14.53
CA PRO A 56 29.81 18.55 15.79
C PRO A 56 29.50 19.49 16.95
N ALA A 57 28.56 19.08 17.80
CA ALA A 57 28.08 19.84 18.93
C ALA A 57 27.87 18.93 20.15
N ALA A 58 28.13 19.45 21.35
CA ALA A 58 28.05 18.67 22.60
C ALA A 58 26.74 18.91 23.38
N ALA A 59 25.73 19.53 22.75
CA ALA A 59 24.42 19.79 23.35
C ALA A 59 23.47 18.62 23.09
N GLU A 60 22.36 18.56 23.85
CA GLU A 60 21.32 17.56 23.63
C GLU A 60 20.68 17.73 22.24
N PRO A 61 20.32 16.63 21.53
CA PRO A 61 19.76 16.69 20.17
C PRO A 61 18.60 17.67 20.01
N LEU A 62 17.64 17.67 20.93
CA LEU A 62 16.51 18.61 20.91
C LEU A 62 16.97 20.08 20.98
N THR A 63 17.99 20.38 21.78
CA THR A 63 18.55 21.74 21.87
C THR A 63 19.23 22.13 20.56
N ILE A 64 19.99 21.22 19.96
CA ILE A 64 20.65 21.44 18.67
C ILE A 64 19.62 21.76 17.59
N VAL A 65 18.53 20.98 17.52
CA VAL A 65 17.47 21.16 16.52
C VAL A 65 16.74 22.48 16.72
N VAL A 66 16.35 22.82 17.95
CA VAL A 66 15.65 24.09 18.25
C VAL A 66 16.54 25.30 17.95
N ASP A 67 17.82 25.25 18.31
CA ASP A 67 18.77 26.33 18.02
C ASP A 67 18.97 26.50 16.50
N LEU A 68 19.09 25.39 15.75
CA LEU A 68 19.22 25.42 14.30
C LEU A 68 17.96 25.97 13.62
N LEU A 69 16.78 25.50 14.04
CA LEU A 69 15.48 25.94 13.54
C LEU A 69 15.30 27.46 13.75
N GLN A 70 15.66 27.98 14.93
CA GLN A 70 15.60 29.42 15.22
C GLN A 70 16.63 30.24 14.45
N ALA A 71 17.83 29.68 14.24
CA ALA A 71 18.89 30.35 13.50
C ALA A 71 18.62 30.42 11.99
N ARG A 72 17.89 29.43 11.44
CA ARG A 72 17.67 29.25 10.00
C ARG A 72 16.20 29.40 9.58
N ALA A 73 15.33 29.93 10.46
CA ALA A 73 13.90 30.08 10.20
C ALA A 73 13.57 30.75 8.86
N SER A 74 14.31 31.79 8.47
CA SER A 74 14.09 32.49 7.19
C SER A 74 14.31 31.62 5.97
N ASP A 75 15.22 30.65 6.05
CA ASP A 75 15.56 29.75 4.95
C ASP A 75 14.48 28.67 4.77
N LEU A 76 13.68 28.44 5.82
CA LEU A 76 12.48 27.61 5.84
C LEU A 76 11.20 28.41 5.56
N THR A 77 11.33 29.68 5.16
CA THR A 77 10.21 30.63 4.96
C THR A 77 9.39 30.95 6.22
N LEU A 78 9.91 30.64 7.40
CA LEU A 78 9.25 30.87 8.68
C LEU A 78 9.61 32.23 9.29
N THR A 79 8.71 32.75 10.12
CA THR A 79 8.97 33.92 10.97
C THR A 79 9.61 33.50 12.30
N GLN A 80 10.24 34.44 13.01
CA GLN A 80 10.74 34.14 14.37
C GLN A 80 9.63 33.87 15.39
N ALA A 81 8.37 34.22 15.10
CA ALA A 81 7.26 33.85 15.96
C ALA A 81 6.88 32.38 15.78
N ASP A 82 7.03 31.82 14.57
CA ASP A 82 6.68 30.44 14.25
C ASP A 82 7.60 29.42 14.93
N VAL A 83 8.81 29.84 15.33
CA VAL A 83 9.86 29.00 15.96
C VAL A 83 10.20 29.45 17.38
N ALA A 84 9.39 30.35 17.96
CA ALA A 84 9.57 30.81 19.32
C ALA A 84 9.25 29.71 20.35
N ALA A 85 9.75 29.85 21.58
CA ALA A 85 9.37 28.93 22.65
C ALA A 85 7.84 28.92 22.84
N GLY A 86 7.23 27.73 22.77
CA GLY A 86 5.78 27.54 22.90
C GLY A 86 4.99 27.65 21.59
N SER A 87 5.64 27.82 20.44
CA SER A 87 4.98 27.72 19.11
C SER A 87 4.98 26.29 18.55
N PHE A 88 5.53 25.32 19.27
CA PHE A 88 5.54 23.90 18.92
C PHE A 88 5.67 23.02 20.16
N VAL A 89 5.36 21.74 20.00
CA VAL A 89 5.59 20.66 20.98
C VAL A 89 6.47 19.58 20.36
N VAL A 90 7.15 18.78 21.18
CA VAL A 90 7.81 17.55 20.70
C VAL A 90 6.71 16.51 20.51
N SER A 91 6.51 16.01 19.29
CA SER A 91 5.62 14.86 19.05
C SER A 91 6.36 13.58 19.38
N ASP A 92 7.58 13.45 18.85
CA ASP A 92 8.40 12.24 18.98
C ASP A 92 9.88 12.62 19.14
N LEU A 93 10.58 11.85 19.97
CA LEU A 93 12.01 11.98 20.22
C LEU A 93 12.57 10.62 20.60
N TYR A 94 13.24 9.95 19.66
CA TYR A 94 13.82 8.64 19.89
C TYR A 94 15.13 8.46 19.11
N MET A 95 15.87 7.42 19.46
CA MET A 95 17.17 7.12 18.85
C MET A 95 17.10 5.77 18.16
N SER A 96 17.53 5.70 16.90
CA SER A 96 17.78 4.43 16.22
C SER A 96 19.08 3.81 16.74
N GLU A 97 19.04 2.59 17.29
CA GLU A 97 20.19 1.97 17.97
C GLU A 97 21.40 1.74 17.05
N HIS A 98 21.17 1.26 15.83
CA HIS A 98 22.23 0.85 14.89
C HIS A 98 23.10 2.01 14.38
N THR A 99 22.54 3.22 14.27
CA THR A 99 23.27 4.44 13.87
C THR A 99 23.59 5.36 15.05
N GLY A 100 22.83 5.26 16.15
CA GLY A 100 22.80 6.22 17.23
C GLY A 100 22.20 7.59 16.84
N VAL A 101 21.57 7.69 15.67
CA VAL A 101 20.87 8.92 15.26
C VAL A 101 19.68 9.14 16.15
N THR A 102 19.54 10.36 16.67
CA THR A 102 18.33 10.81 17.35
C THR A 102 17.43 11.53 16.36
N HIS A 103 16.21 11.03 16.20
CA HIS A 103 15.14 11.62 15.42
C HIS A 103 14.36 12.60 16.30
N VAL A 104 14.16 13.83 15.81
CA VAL A 104 13.43 14.89 16.53
C VAL A 104 12.27 15.35 15.67
N TYR A 105 11.05 15.17 16.18
CA TYR A 105 9.82 15.62 15.53
C TYR A 105 9.18 16.71 16.38
N LEU A 106 9.02 17.89 15.79
CA LEU A 106 8.33 19.02 16.42
C LEU A 106 7.03 19.27 15.68
N GLN A 107 5.91 19.37 16.39
CA GLN A 107 4.62 19.72 15.81
C GLN A 107 4.26 21.16 16.13
N GLN A 108 3.89 21.94 15.11
CA GLN A 108 3.51 23.33 15.29
C GLN A 108 2.25 23.45 16.14
N THR A 109 2.19 24.50 16.95
CA THR A 109 1.03 24.82 17.79
C THR A 109 0.70 26.30 17.74
N HIS A 110 -0.58 26.61 17.92
CA HIS A 110 -1.04 27.97 18.16
C HIS A 110 -2.00 27.98 19.36
N ALA A 111 -1.75 28.87 20.33
CA ALA A 111 -2.55 28.94 21.56
C ALA A 111 -2.69 27.58 22.31
N GLY A 112 -1.69 26.70 22.21
CA GLY A 112 -1.70 25.36 22.81
C GLY A 112 -2.42 24.28 21.99
N ILE A 113 -3.00 24.63 20.84
CA ILE A 113 -3.70 23.71 19.94
C ILE A 113 -2.73 23.30 18.83
N ARG A 114 -2.66 21.99 18.55
CA ARG A 114 -1.79 21.41 17.52
C ARG A 114 -2.28 21.74 16.11
N VAL A 115 -1.34 21.94 15.20
CA VAL A 115 -1.61 22.05 13.76
C VAL A 115 -1.40 20.69 13.12
N TYR A 116 -2.43 20.18 12.45
CA TYR A 116 -2.42 18.86 11.81
C TYR A 116 -1.34 18.79 10.71
N ASN A 117 -0.54 17.73 10.73
CA ASN A 117 0.57 17.44 9.82
C ASN A 117 1.62 18.55 9.58
N ALA A 118 1.65 19.59 10.43
CA ALA A 118 2.64 20.65 10.38
C ALA A 118 3.84 20.31 11.27
N TYR A 119 4.71 19.43 10.76
CA TYR A 119 5.88 18.94 11.48
C TYR A 119 7.19 19.58 11.00
N VAL A 120 8.16 19.67 11.91
CA VAL A 120 9.59 19.70 11.59
C VAL A 120 10.17 18.35 11.94
N ASN A 121 10.84 17.70 10.99
CA ASN A 121 11.64 16.50 11.19
C ASN A 121 13.12 16.86 11.09
N ALA A 122 13.93 16.42 12.06
CA ALA A 122 15.37 16.60 12.04
C ALA A 122 16.10 15.39 12.63
N ASN A 123 17.23 15.03 12.03
CA ASN A 123 17.97 13.83 12.39
C ASN A 123 19.39 14.19 12.83
N VAL A 124 19.76 13.82 14.05
CA VAL A 124 21.00 14.26 14.73
C VAL A 124 21.90 13.08 15.02
N MET A 125 23.14 13.12 14.54
CA MET A 125 24.18 12.12 14.80
C MET A 125 24.58 12.10 16.30
N PRO A 126 25.18 11.00 16.80
CA PRO A 126 25.69 10.91 18.17
C PRO A 126 26.69 12.01 18.59
N ASP A 127 27.36 12.64 17.62
CA ASP A 127 28.31 13.74 17.87
C ASP A 127 27.70 15.14 17.67
N GLY A 128 26.38 15.22 17.57
CA GLY A 128 25.60 16.46 17.49
C GLY A 128 25.57 17.12 16.11
N ARG A 129 26.10 16.47 15.07
CA ARG A 129 25.89 16.93 13.69
C ARG A 129 24.45 16.67 13.24
N VAL A 130 23.84 17.63 12.57
CA VAL A 130 22.51 17.46 11.96
C VAL A 130 22.68 16.94 10.54
N VAL A 131 22.03 15.83 10.21
CA VAL A 131 22.05 15.22 8.87
C VAL A 131 21.14 15.99 7.93
N ASN A 132 19.87 16.12 8.29
CA ASN A 132 18.87 16.90 7.56
C ASN A 132 17.89 17.54 8.55
N LEU A 133 17.20 18.59 8.07
CA LEU A 133 16.08 19.22 8.76
C LEU A 133 15.09 19.69 7.70
N ILE A 134 13.84 19.25 7.84
CA ILE A 134 12.76 19.52 6.89
C ILE A 134 11.56 20.06 7.67
N SER A 135 10.95 21.12 7.14
CA SER A 135 9.82 21.81 7.78
C SER A 135 8.58 21.77 6.91
N ARG A 136 7.43 21.51 7.53
CA ARG A 136 6.07 21.77 7.04
C ARG A 136 5.28 22.69 7.96
N PHE A 137 5.97 23.45 8.81
CA PHE A 137 5.33 24.49 9.60
C PHE A 137 4.65 25.50 8.68
N VAL A 138 3.44 25.92 9.05
CA VAL A 138 2.74 26.99 8.38
C VAL A 138 3.48 28.31 8.68
N PRO A 139 3.88 29.08 7.65
CA PRO A 139 4.53 30.36 7.85
C PRO A 139 3.54 31.43 8.33
N ASP A 140 3.95 32.30 9.25
CA ASP A 140 3.10 33.34 9.86
C ASP A 140 1.77 32.77 10.39
N LEU A 141 1.85 31.67 11.17
CA LEU A 141 0.67 30.93 11.62
C LEU A 141 -0.31 31.82 12.37
N ALA A 142 0.18 32.76 13.16
CA ALA A 142 -0.66 33.71 13.90
C ALA A 142 -1.49 34.63 12.98
N GLY A 143 -1.01 34.91 11.77
CA GLY A 143 -1.75 35.63 10.73
C GLY A 143 -2.69 34.75 9.91
N ALA A 144 -2.43 33.44 9.86
CA ALA A 144 -3.20 32.47 9.06
C ALA A 144 -4.41 31.88 9.81
N VAL A 145 -4.39 31.81 11.14
CA VAL A 145 -5.48 31.23 11.95
C VAL A 145 -6.75 32.09 11.96
N ASN A 146 -7.91 31.45 11.86
CA ASN A 146 -9.21 32.14 11.87
C ASN A 146 -9.76 32.47 13.26
N THR A 147 -9.61 31.57 14.24
CA THR A 147 -10.15 31.66 15.61
C THR A 147 -9.41 30.71 16.56
N THR A 148 -9.54 30.91 17.87
CA THR A 148 -9.09 29.97 18.92
C THR A 148 -10.26 29.35 19.69
N GLU A 149 -11.49 29.79 19.43
CA GLU A 149 -12.69 29.36 20.15
C GLU A 149 -13.59 28.56 19.22
N ALA A 150 -13.94 27.34 19.61
CA ALA A 150 -14.88 26.48 18.91
C ALA A 150 -16.34 26.93 19.19
N ALA A 151 -17.20 26.91 18.16
CA ALA A 151 -18.63 27.13 18.34
C ALA A 151 -19.39 25.82 18.53
N LEU A 152 -18.92 24.75 17.89
CA LEU A 152 -19.43 23.39 18.05
C LEU A 152 -18.78 22.71 19.26
N THR A 153 -19.58 21.94 19.98
CA THR A 153 -19.12 21.05 21.04
C THR A 153 -18.57 19.73 20.45
N PRO A 154 -17.76 18.96 21.21
CA PRO A 154 -17.29 17.64 20.76
C PRO A 154 -18.44 16.67 20.43
N VAL A 155 -19.54 16.72 21.17
CA VAL A 155 -20.73 15.89 20.90
C VAL A 155 -21.39 16.26 19.57
N GLU A 156 -21.47 17.55 19.26
CA GLU A 156 -21.98 18.01 17.97
C GLU A 156 -21.03 17.63 16.83
N ALA A 157 -19.72 17.61 17.06
CA ALA A 157 -18.73 17.16 16.07
C ALA A 157 -18.92 15.67 15.72
N VAL A 158 -19.06 14.77 16.71
CA VAL A 158 -19.39 13.36 16.46
C VAL A 158 -20.70 13.24 15.70
N ALA A 159 -21.69 14.08 16.02
CA ALA A 159 -22.97 14.04 15.34
C ALA A 159 -22.89 14.48 13.86
N VAL A 160 -22.04 15.47 13.56
CA VAL A 160 -21.75 15.89 12.19
C VAL A 160 -21.00 14.78 11.44
N ALA A 161 -20.00 14.16 12.06
CA ALA A 161 -19.21 13.08 11.47
C ALA A 161 -20.08 11.86 11.10
N ALA A 162 -20.89 11.38 12.04
CA ALA A 162 -21.81 10.28 11.78
C ALA A 162 -22.83 10.63 10.68
N ALA A 163 -23.30 11.89 10.63
CA ALA A 163 -24.22 12.32 9.58
C ALA A 163 -23.56 12.39 8.19
N GLU A 164 -22.27 12.77 8.10
CA GLU A 164 -21.49 12.77 6.86
C GLU A 164 -21.35 11.34 6.30
N LEU A 165 -21.09 10.36 7.17
CA LEU A 165 -21.02 8.93 6.84
C LEU A 165 -22.40 8.26 6.66
N GLY A 166 -23.50 8.98 6.87
CA GLY A 166 -24.86 8.42 6.79
C GLY A 166 -25.21 7.42 7.91
N LEU A 167 -24.47 7.45 9.01
CA LEU A 167 -24.65 6.59 10.18
C LEU A 167 -25.73 7.12 11.12
N GLY A 168 -26.44 6.20 11.77
CA GLY A 168 -27.37 6.54 12.85
C GLY A 168 -26.64 6.75 14.17
N LEU A 169 -27.11 7.70 14.99
CA LEU A 169 -26.56 7.92 16.34
C LEU A 169 -27.49 7.37 17.42
N PRO A 170 -26.95 6.87 18.54
CA PRO A 170 -27.75 6.59 19.72
C PRO A 170 -28.38 7.89 20.27
N GLU A 171 -29.48 7.76 21.03
CA GLU A 171 -30.22 8.90 21.60
C GLU A 171 -29.35 9.75 22.54
N ALA A 172 -28.29 9.16 23.11
CA ALA A 172 -27.21 9.86 23.81
C ALA A 172 -25.87 9.16 23.57
N LEU A 173 -24.85 9.93 23.15
CA LEU A 173 -23.45 9.49 23.10
C LEU A 173 -22.87 9.41 24.51
N ASN A 174 -22.16 8.33 24.82
CA ASN A 174 -21.52 8.12 26.11
C ASN A 174 -20.07 8.61 26.05
N MET A 175 -19.73 9.66 26.79
CA MET A 175 -18.34 10.13 26.92
C MET A 175 -17.61 9.28 27.97
N ILE A 176 -16.52 8.65 27.55
CA ILE A 176 -15.70 7.75 28.38
C ILE A 176 -14.60 8.53 29.08
N ALA A 177 -13.93 9.43 28.37
CA ALA A 177 -12.85 10.27 28.89
C ALA A 177 -12.91 11.69 28.32
N ALA A 178 -12.34 12.65 29.08
CA ALA A 178 -12.22 14.04 28.65
C ALA A 178 -11.03 14.72 29.32
N GLU A 179 -10.15 15.28 28.50
CA GLU A 179 -9.08 16.19 28.87
C GLU A 179 -9.39 17.57 28.26
N ALA A 180 -10.38 18.25 28.83
CA ALA A 180 -10.94 19.47 28.24
C ALA A 180 -9.90 20.59 28.02
N ASP A 181 -8.90 20.71 28.89
CA ASP A 181 -7.81 21.69 28.75
C ASP A 181 -6.90 21.40 27.55
N ALA A 182 -6.82 20.12 27.13
CA ALA A 182 -6.10 19.67 25.94
C ALA A 182 -7.01 19.56 24.71
N GLY A 183 -8.31 19.83 24.85
CA GLY A 183 -9.29 19.68 23.77
C GLY A 183 -9.50 18.24 23.33
N SER A 184 -9.24 17.25 24.18
CA SER A 184 -9.31 15.81 23.86
C SER A 184 -10.49 15.14 24.56
N TYR A 185 -11.21 14.29 23.83
CA TYR A 185 -12.39 13.57 24.30
C TYR A 185 -12.44 12.17 23.69
N LEU A 186 -12.98 11.21 24.44
CA LEU A 186 -13.21 9.85 23.97
C LEU A 186 -14.68 9.49 24.19
N PHE A 187 -15.36 9.05 23.14
CA PHE A 187 -16.75 8.60 23.18
C PHE A 187 -16.84 7.10 22.93
N ALA A 188 -17.82 6.44 23.55
CA ALA A 188 -18.09 5.04 23.27
C ALA A 188 -18.58 4.87 21.82
N GLY A 189 -17.97 3.93 21.09
CA GLY A 189 -18.32 3.64 19.69
C GLY A 189 -19.71 3.02 19.50
N THR A 190 -20.31 2.47 20.55
CA THR A 190 -21.46 1.54 20.50
C THR A 190 -22.55 1.90 19.48
N GLY A 191 -22.60 1.12 18.39
CA GLY A 191 -23.60 1.23 17.32
C GLY A 191 -23.32 2.31 16.27
N VAL A 192 -22.15 2.94 16.31
CA VAL A 192 -21.68 3.97 15.37
C VAL A 192 -20.32 3.58 14.80
N SER A 193 -19.40 3.13 15.66
CA SER A 193 -18.04 2.73 15.33
C SER A 193 -17.66 1.41 16.00
N LEU A 194 -16.74 0.66 15.37
CA LEU A 194 -16.17 -0.58 15.91
C LEU A 194 -15.28 -0.29 17.12
N GLU A 195 -14.55 0.81 17.08
CA GLU A 195 -13.73 1.30 18.18
C GLU A 195 -14.40 2.45 18.92
N ASP A 196 -13.88 2.78 20.10
CA ASP A 196 -14.20 4.07 20.73
C ASP A 196 -13.81 5.22 19.78
N ILE A 197 -14.49 6.37 19.92
CA ILE A 197 -14.40 7.51 19.00
C ILE A 197 -13.55 8.62 19.64
N PRO A 198 -12.26 8.74 19.29
CA PRO A 198 -11.44 9.90 19.58
C PRO A 198 -12.00 11.18 18.96
N VAL A 199 -11.97 12.26 19.74
CA VAL A 199 -12.31 13.61 19.27
C VAL A 199 -11.31 14.61 19.81
N GLN A 200 -10.63 15.32 18.91
CA GLN A 200 -9.55 16.23 19.26
C GLN A 200 -9.76 17.60 18.63
N LEU A 201 -9.60 18.68 19.41
CA LEU A 201 -9.55 20.04 18.87
C LEU A 201 -8.17 20.28 18.24
N ILE A 202 -8.14 20.64 16.97
CA ILE A 202 -6.91 20.87 16.19
C ILE A 202 -7.04 22.08 15.25
N TYR A 203 -5.92 22.50 14.67
CA TYR A 203 -5.89 23.40 13.53
C TYR A 203 -5.65 22.61 12.24
N GLN A 204 -6.55 22.73 11.27
CA GLN A 204 -6.42 22.17 9.92
C GLN A 204 -5.92 23.26 8.96
N PRO A 205 -4.71 23.12 8.40
CA PRO A 205 -4.29 23.97 7.30
C PRO A 205 -5.22 23.83 6.10
N ILE A 206 -5.51 24.93 5.41
CA ILE A 206 -6.23 24.95 4.11
C ILE A 206 -5.29 25.43 3.00
N SER A 207 -4.40 26.37 3.35
CA SER A 207 -3.28 26.82 2.53
C SER A 207 -2.16 27.34 3.45
N THR A 208 -1.05 27.80 2.88
CA THR A 208 0.02 28.48 3.62
C THR A 208 -0.41 29.80 4.30
N THR A 209 -1.59 30.33 3.96
CA THR A 209 -2.11 31.60 4.49
C THR A 209 -3.48 31.49 5.16
N GLU A 210 -4.06 30.29 5.21
CA GLU A 210 -5.37 30.06 5.81
C GLU A 210 -5.34 28.75 6.61
N VAL A 211 -5.60 28.86 7.90
CA VAL A 211 -5.66 27.73 8.85
C VAL A 211 -6.96 27.85 9.64
N ARG A 212 -7.72 26.76 9.73
CA ARG A 212 -9.03 26.74 10.38
C ARG A 212 -9.01 25.86 11.63
N LEU A 213 -9.60 26.36 12.71
CA LEU A 213 -9.88 25.54 13.89
C LEU A 213 -10.90 24.45 13.52
N ALA A 214 -10.60 23.20 13.85
CA ALA A 214 -11.38 22.03 13.48
C ALA A 214 -11.48 21.02 14.62
N TRP A 215 -12.57 20.25 14.63
CA TRP A 215 -12.67 19.00 15.37
C TRP A 215 -12.19 17.88 14.47
N ASP A 216 -11.15 17.17 14.90
CA ASP A 216 -10.80 15.85 14.37
C ASP A 216 -11.67 14.80 15.05
N VAL A 217 -12.35 13.98 14.26
CA VAL A 217 -13.26 12.93 14.74
C VAL A 217 -12.93 11.65 14.02
N GLU A 218 -12.66 10.62 14.82
CA GLU A 218 -12.32 9.30 14.34
C GLU A 218 -13.53 8.35 14.36
N ILE A 219 -13.82 7.68 13.24
CA ILE A 219 -14.88 6.67 13.14
C ILE A 219 -14.36 5.49 12.32
N TYR A 220 -14.21 4.34 12.96
CA TYR A 220 -14.09 3.06 12.30
C TYR A 220 -15.48 2.50 11.97
N GLU A 221 -15.87 2.49 10.70
CA GLU A 221 -17.17 2.02 10.23
C GLU A 221 -17.46 0.56 10.64
N LEU A 222 -18.72 0.27 10.94
CA LEU A 222 -19.17 -1.06 11.42
C LEU A 222 -18.94 -2.22 10.44
N GLY A 223 -18.60 -1.93 9.19
CA GLY A 223 -18.28 -2.95 8.20
C GLY A 223 -16.79 -3.27 8.08
N GLY A 224 -15.91 -2.67 8.90
CA GLY A 224 -14.47 -2.92 8.82
C GLY A 224 -13.76 -2.26 7.63
N GLU A 225 -14.52 -1.79 6.64
CA GLU A 225 -13.97 -1.22 5.40
C GLU A 225 -13.24 0.11 5.61
N ASN A 226 -13.68 1.01 6.49
CA ASN A 226 -13.07 2.33 6.57
C ASN A 226 -12.87 2.79 8.01
N TYR A 227 -11.64 3.21 8.32
CA TYR A 227 -11.32 3.88 9.57
C TYR A 227 -10.95 5.34 9.29
N TRP A 228 -11.95 6.20 9.39
CA TRP A 228 -11.82 7.62 9.06
C TRP A 228 -11.29 8.46 10.22
N SER A 229 -10.34 9.34 9.94
CA SER A 229 -10.03 10.53 10.73
C SER A 229 -10.49 11.77 9.93
N MET A 230 -11.51 12.47 10.43
CA MET A 230 -12.23 13.54 9.72
C MET A 230 -12.15 14.89 10.45
N ARG A 231 -11.81 15.94 9.72
CA ARG A 231 -11.68 17.31 10.24
C ARG A 231 -12.88 18.15 9.84
N PHE A 232 -13.69 18.52 10.82
CA PHE A 232 -14.83 19.40 10.65
C PHE A 232 -14.51 20.79 11.21
N ASP A 233 -14.76 21.85 10.44
CA ASP A 233 -14.61 23.22 10.87
C ASP A 233 -15.36 23.45 12.19
N ALA A 234 -14.64 23.87 13.24
CA ALA A 234 -15.15 23.94 14.60
C ALA A 234 -16.20 25.05 14.79
N LEU A 235 -16.44 25.89 13.78
CA LEU A 235 -17.47 26.92 13.80
C LEU A 235 -18.74 26.50 13.05
N THR A 236 -18.58 25.78 11.94
CA THR A 236 -19.66 25.55 10.96
C THR A 236 -20.04 24.09 10.78
N GLY A 237 -19.16 23.15 11.13
CA GLY A 237 -19.33 21.72 10.84
C GLY A 237 -19.07 21.36 9.38
N GLU A 238 -18.45 22.26 8.59
CA GLU A 238 -18.00 21.96 7.24
C GLU A 238 -16.87 20.92 7.29
N LEU A 239 -16.99 19.81 6.55
CA LEU A 239 -15.88 18.89 6.33
C LEU A 239 -14.75 19.60 5.58
N LEU A 240 -13.58 19.69 6.21
CA LEU A 240 -12.38 20.33 5.66
C LEU A 240 -11.43 19.31 5.03
N SER A 241 -11.26 18.17 5.68
CA SER A 241 -10.35 17.09 5.27
C SER A 241 -10.79 15.78 5.90
N GLN A 242 -10.48 14.66 5.27
CA GLN A 242 -10.60 13.32 5.83
C GLN A 242 -9.43 12.46 5.37
N TYR A 243 -9.06 11.48 6.18
CA TYR A 243 -8.05 10.47 5.87
C TYR A 243 -8.57 9.10 6.32
N ASN A 244 -8.34 8.07 5.53
CA ASN A 244 -8.67 6.69 5.91
C ASN A 244 -7.38 6.03 6.42
N TYR A 245 -7.40 5.54 7.66
CA TYR A 245 -6.31 4.73 8.22
C TYR A 245 -6.27 3.32 7.61
N VAL A 246 -7.38 2.85 7.04
CA VAL A 246 -7.41 1.61 6.24
C VAL A 246 -6.92 1.94 4.84
N VAL A 247 -5.79 1.34 4.48
CA VAL A 247 -5.30 1.33 3.10
C VAL A 247 -5.91 0.12 2.43
N HIS A 248 -6.67 0.36 1.36
CA HIS A 248 -7.28 -0.68 0.54
C HIS A 248 -6.43 -0.93 -0.67
N ASP A 249 -6.29 -2.20 -1.01
CA ASP A 249 -5.70 -2.57 -2.27
C ASP A 249 -6.77 -3.02 -3.27
N ASP A 250 -7.21 -2.19 -4.21
CA ASP A 250 -8.15 -2.70 -5.23
C ASP A 250 -7.39 -3.52 -6.29
N TRP A 251 -7.25 -4.82 -6.03
CA TRP A 251 -6.65 -5.77 -6.96
C TRP A 251 -7.69 -6.12 -8.02
N GLY A 252 -7.60 -5.49 -9.19
CA GLY A 252 -8.47 -5.80 -10.32
C GLY A 252 -8.49 -7.29 -10.67
N THR A 253 -9.52 -7.75 -11.38
CA THR A 253 -9.57 -9.15 -11.83
C THR A 253 -8.50 -9.40 -12.90
N ALA A 254 -7.62 -10.38 -12.71
CA ALA A 254 -6.72 -10.91 -13.73
C ALA A 254 -7.42 -11.20 -15.03
N ALA A 255 -6.61 -11.08 -16.06
CA ALA A 255 -6.81 -11.74 -17.30
C ALA A 255 -5.45 -12.24 -17.77
N GLY A 256 -5.30 -13.55 -17.85
CA GLY A 256 -4.00 -14.15 -18.10
C GLY A 256 -4.09 -15.65 -18.31
N GLN A 257 -2.91 -16.25 -18.51
CA GLN A 257 -2.77 -17.70 -18.49
C GLN A 257 -2.94 -18.20 -17.06
N LEU A 258 -3.71 -19.26 -16.89
CA LEU A 258 -3.81 -19.99 -15.62
C LEU A 258 -2.49 -20.70 -15.33
N ALA A 259 -2.00 -20.56 -14.10
CA ALA A 259 -0.91 -21.38 -13.59
C ALA A 259 -1.25 -22.88 -13.74
N SER A 260 -0.31 -23.68 -14.26
CA SER A 260 -0.42 -25.13 -14.17
C SER A 260 -0.44 -25.55 -12.69
N GLU A 261 -1.32 -26.50 -12.33
CA GLU A 261 -1.51 -27.02 -10.96
C GLU A 261 -0.24 -26.95 -10.11
N ALA A 262 -0.32 -26.28 -8.96
CA ALA A 262 0.75 -26.25 -7.98
C ALA A 262 1.14 -27.69 -7.62
N PRO A 263 2.42 -27.98 -7.34
CA PRO A 263 2.77 -29.30 -6.85
C PRO A 263 2.01 -29.57 -5.54
N ALA A 264 1.10 -30.55 -5.57
CA ALA A 264 0.26 -30.97 -4.45
C ALA A 264 1.03 -30.88 -3.11
N GLY A 265 0.72 -29.85 -2.33
CA GLY A 265 1.39 -29.54 -1.07
C GLY A 265 0.92 -30.46 0.04
N PHE A 266 1.27 -31.75 -0.02
CA PHE A 266 1.17 -32.58 1.17
C PHE A 266 2.27 -32.15 2.14
N ALA A 267 1.90 -31.60 3.30
CA ALA A 267 2.72 -31.77 4.50
C ALA A 267 3.04 -33.27 4.60
N PRO A 268 4.32 -33.69 4.76
CA PRO A 268 4.64 -35.11 4.74
C PRO A 268 3.83 -35.82 5.84
N GLU A 269 2.86 -36.64 5.43
CA GLU A 269 2.15 -37.53 6.35
C GLU A 269 3.20 -38.36 7.10
N GLY A 270 3.37 -38.08 8.39
CA GLY A 270 4.22 -38.89 9.28
C GLY A 270 5.41 -38.20 9.93
N ILE A 271 5.58 -36.87 9.84
CA ILE A 271 6.40 -36.17 10.84
C ILE A 271 5.48 -35.85 12.03
N VAL A 272 5.63 -36.60 13.11
CA VAL A 272 5.16 -36.15 14.43
C VAL A 272 6.08 -34.99 14.79
N GLY A 273 5.55 -33.76 14.73
CA GLY A 273 6.31 -32.53 14.95
C GLY A 273 7.14 -32.53 16.22
N ALA A 274 8.31 -31.88 16.15
CA ALA A 274 8.98 -31.42 17.35
C ALA A 274 8.09 -30.41 18.09
N ASP A 275 8.30 -30.24 19.39
CA ASP A 275 7.69 -29.12 20.11
C ASP A 275 8.08 -27.80 19.40
N ASN A 276 7.22 -26.78 19.48
CA ASN A 276 7.43 -25.45 18.90
C ASN A 276 7.61 -25.48 17.37
N SER A 277 6.66 -26.07 16.63
CA SER A 277 6.80 -26.24 15.19
C SER A 277 5.57 -25.82 14.39
N TYR A 278 5.82 -25.29 13.19
CA TYR A 278 4.82 -24.68 12.30
C TYR A 278 4.95 -25.24 10.89
N SER A 279 3.86 -25.74 10.32
CA SER A 279 3.79 -26.12 8.90
C SER A 279 3.31 -24.94 8.09
N VAL A 280 4.19 -24.30 7.30
CA VAL A 280 3.94 -23.00 6.65
C VAL A 280 4.66 -22.89 5.30
N PHE A 281 4.36 -21.84 4.53
CA PHE A 281 5.26 -21.38 3.46
C PHE A 281 6.39 -20.55 4.10
N PRO A 282 7.66 -21.03 4.07
CA PRO A 282 8.75 -20.37 4.80
C PRO A 282 9.20 -19.07 4.13
N ILE A 283 10.02 -18.29 4.85
CA ILE A 283 10.64 -17.07 4.30
C ILE A 283 11.39 -17.36 3.00
N GLY A 284 11.20 -16.51 1.99
CA GLY A 284 11.69 -16.74 0.62
C GLY A 284 10.75 -17.56 -0.28
N VAL A 285 9.64 -18.09 0.24
CA VAL A 285 8.57 -18.71 -0.55
C VAL A 285 7.35 -17.80 -0.50
N GLU A 286 7.07 -17.12 -1.61
CA GLU A 286 5.99 -16.14 -1.71
C GLU A 286 4.61 -16.79 -1.52
N SER A 287 4.30 -17.83 -2.30
CA SER A 287 2.97 -18.45 -2.30
C SER A 287 3.02 -19.89 -2.85
N PRO A 288 1.90 -20.65 -2.90
CA PRO A 288 1.92 -22.07 -3.26
C PRO A 288 2.47 -22.42 -4.65
N ASN A 289 2.37 -21.50 -5.61
CA ASN A 289 2.97 -21.67 -6.95
C ASN A 289 4.48 -21.39 -6.98
N HIS A 290 5.04 -20.73 -5.96
CA HIS A 290 6.47 -20.37 -5.85
C HIS A 290 7.33 -21.41 -5.12
N GLY A 291 6.74 -22.22 -4.24
CA GLY A 291 7.51 -23.18 -3.45
C GLY A 291 6.66 -24.11 -2.60
N ALA A 292 7.34 -25.03 -1.92
CA ALA A 292 6.71 -26.02 -1.06
C ALA A 292 6.69 -25.58 0.41
N ILE A 293 5.71 -26.11 1.14
CA ILE A 293 5.60 -26.00 2.60
C ILE A 293 6.82 -26.63 3.28
N SER A 294 7.26 -26.03 4.39
CA SER A 294 8.27 -26.58 5.30
C SER A 294 7.72 -26.67 6.73
N ILE A 295 8.47 -27.35 7.60
CA ILE A 295 8.23 -27.35 9.04
C ILE A 295 9.32 -26.50 9.69
N GLU A 296 8.94 -25.32 10.18
CA GLU A 296 9.83 -24.41 10.90
C GLU A 296 9.77 -24.70 12.41
N ILE A 297 10.93 -24.82 13.06
CA ILE A 297 11.05 -25.21 14.49
C ILE A 297 11.72 -24.08 15.25
N GLU A 298 11.08 -23.63 16.34
CA GLU A 298 11.52 -22.48 17.14
C GLU A 298 11.93 -21.27 16.27
N PRO A 299 11.06 -20.83 15.33
CA PRO A 299 11.42 -19.86 14.30
C PRO A 299 11.64 -18.43 14.82
N TRP A 300 11.27 -18.15 16.07
CA TRP A 300 11.37 -16.80 16.65
C TRP A 300 12.81 -16.32 16.79
N ASP A 301 13.03 -15.04 16.57
CA ASP A 301 14.29 -14.39 16.91
C ASP A 301 14.27 -13.93 18.37
N LEU A 302 15.24 -14.35 19.18
CA LEU A 302 15.27 -14.02 20.61
C LEU A 302 15.69 -12.57 20.91
N THR A 303 16.07 -11.79 19.90
CA THR A 303 16.33 -10.35 20.07
C THR A 303 15.03 -9.58 19.97
N ALA A 304 14.25 -9.83 18.91
CA ALA A 304 12.96 -9.17 18.67
C ALA A 304 11.82 -9.79 19.50
N SER A 305 11.81 -11.11 19.65
CA SER A 305 10.81 -11.89 20.38
C SER A 305 11.46 -12.66 21.55
N PRO A 306 11.89 -11.98 22.63
CA PRO A 306 12.70 -12.58 23.71
C PRO A 306 12.00 -13.69 24.50
N PHE A 307 10.67 -13.77 24.43
CA PHE A 307 9.84 -14.80 25.08
C PHE A 307 9.18 -15.77 24.09
N GLY A 308 9.58 -15.72 22.81
CA GLY A 308 8.92 -16.42 21.71
C GLY A 308 7.60 -15.74 21.31
N TRP A 309 6.87 -16.36 20.39
CA TRP A 309 5.68 -15.74 19.77
C TRP A 309 4.36 -15.95 20.52
N HIS A 310 4.35 -16.66 21.65
CA HIS A 310 3.13 -17.07 22.39
C HIS A 310 3.04 -16.50 23.80
N ASP A 311 3.69 -15.36 24.03
CA ASP A 311 3.71 -14.66 25.32
C ASP A 311 3.43 -13.18 25.10
N THR A 312 2.70 -12.55 26.02
CA THR A 312 2.44 -11.10 26.04
C THR A 312 2.89 -10.46 27.36
N ASN A 313 3.25 -11.25 28.37
CA ASN A 313 3.43 -10.75 29.74
C ASN A 313 4.91 -10.67 30.17
N GLY A 314 5.83 -11.17 29.35
CA GLY A 314 7.27 -11.20 29.62
C GLY A 314 7.69 -12.23 30.66
N ALA A 315 6.88 -13.25 30.90
CA ALA A 315 7.23 -14.37 31.76
C ALA A 315 7.79 -15.53 30.94
N ALA A 316 8.63 -16.35 31.57
CA ALA A 316 9.19 -17.51 30.90
C ALA A 316 8.11 -18.56 30.61
N GLY A 317 7.98 -18.92 29.34
CA GLY A 317 7.05 -19.92 28.83
C GLY A 317 5.80 -19.29 28.23
N ALA A 318 5.20 -19.98 27.26
CA ALA A 318 4.03 -19.50 26.56
C ALA A 318 2.81 -19.34 27.49
N GLU A 319 2.12 -18.21 27.36
CA GLU A 319 0.80 -17.97 27.93
C GLU A 319 -0.29 -18.61 27.07
N PHE A 320 -0.12 -18.52 25.76
CA PHE A 320 -1.07 -19.00 24.77
C PHE A 320 -0.61 -20.32 24.16
N THR A 321 -1.57 -21.17 23.82
CA THR A 321 -1.35 -22.35 22.96
C THR A 321 -2.00 -22.18 21.59
N ILE A 322 -2.58 -21.01 21.35
CA ILE A 322 -3.23 -20.62 20.09
C ILE A 322 -2.36 -19.59 19.36
N THR A 323 -2.70 -19.20 18.13
CA THR A 323 -2.01 -18.18 17.33
C THR A 323 -2.13 -16.76 17.89
N GLN A 324 -1.62 -16.54 19.10
CA GLN A 324 -1.65 -15.27 19.82
C GLN A 324 -0.36 -15.07 20.63
N GLY A 325 0.20 -13.86 20.57
CA GLY A 325 1.25 -13.43 21.49
C GLY A 325 1.58 -11.96 21.32
N ASN A 326 2.81 -11.58 21.65
CA ASN A 326 3.22 -10.17 21.76
C ASN A 326 3.05 -9.37 20.46
N ASN A 327 3.28 -10.00 19.31
CA ASN A 327 3.40 -9.27 18.05
C ASN A 327 2.07 -9.27 17.27
N VAL A 328 1.28 -10.35 17.42
CA VAL A 328 0.06 -10.57 16.63
C VAL A 328 -0.92 -11.51 17.35
N LEU A 329 -2.21 -11.22 17.17
CA LEU A 329 -3.31 -12.17 17.33
C LEU A 329 -3.85 -12.51 15.94
N ALA A 330 -3.77 -13.78 15.55
CA ALA A 330 -4.37 -14.26 14.30
C ALA A 330 -5.59 -15.17 14.59
N ASP A 331 -6.73 -14.84 14.00
CA ASP A 331 -7.99 -15.59 14.08
C ASP A 331 -8.81 -15.34 12.80
N THR A 332 -10.01 -15.92 12.68
CA THR A 332 -10.97 -15.54 11.64
C THR A 332 -11.87 -14.41 12.09
N ASP A 333 -12.32 -13.60 11.13
CA ASP A 333 -13.44 -12.66 11.27
C ASP A 333 -14.44 -12.85 10.13
N LEU A 334 -15.14 -13.99 10.14
CA LEU A 334 -16.01 -14.39 9.02
C LEU A 334 -17.30 -13.56 8.94
N ASP A 335 -17.69 -12.91 10.03
CA ASP A 335 -18.91 -12.10 10.10
C ASP A 335 -18.65 -10.59 10.04
N ALA A 336 -17.38 -10.19 9.81
CA ALA A 336 -16.92 -8.83 9.56
C ALA A 336 -17.30 -7.87 10.68
N ASN A 337 -17.10 -8.30 11.93
CA ASN A 337 -17.48 -7.54 13.11
C ASN A 337 -16.27 -7.02 13.91
N ASN A 338 -15.05 -7.28 13.42
CA ASN A 338 -13.75 -7.00 14.02
C ASN A 338 -13.53 -7.63 15.41
N ILE A 339 -14.27 -8.68 15.72
CA ILE A 339 -14.12 -9.47 16.94
C ILE A 339 -13.71 -10.88 16.51
N PRO A 340 -12.56 -11.39 17.01
CA PRO A 340 -12.13 -12.76 16.73
C PRO A 340 -13.25 -13.77 16.96
N ASP A 341 -13.51 -14.62 15.97
CA ASP A 341 -14.54 -15.66 16.05
C ASP A 341 -14.26 -16.70 17.15
N GLY A 342 -13.01 -16.75 17.65
CA GLY A 342 -12.54 -17.71 18.63
C GLY A 342 -12.19 -19.06 18.02
N ASN A 343 -11.82 -19.07 16.74
CA ASN A 343 -11.47 -20.27 15.98
C ASN A 343 -9.95 -20.39 15.76
N SER A 344 -9.12 -19.61 16.46
CA SER A 344 -7.66 -19.70 16.40
C SER A 344 -7.18 -21.16 16.58
N PRO A 345 -6.26 -21.64 15.73
CA PRO A 345 -5.71 -22.99 15.84
C PRO A 345 -4.99 -23.19 17.18
N ASP A 346 -5.11 -24.37 17.79
CA ASP A 346 -4.47 -24.73 19.07
C ASP A 346 -3.33 -25.73 18.83
N GLY A 347 -2.09 -25.28 19.04
CA GLY A 347 -0.87 -26.08 18.98
C GLY A 347 -0.65 -26.97 20.21
N SER A 348 -1.56 -26.96 21.18
CA SER A 348 -1.46 -27.62 22.48
C SER A 348 -0.29 -27.13 23.33
N ALA A 349 -0.04 -27.78 24.47
CA ALA A 349 1.10 -27.48 25.33
C ALA A 349 2.48 -27.67 24.65
N SER A 350 2.53 -28.36 23.52
CA SER A 350 3.73 -28.57 22.70
C SER A 350 3.92 -27.51 21.61
N LEU A 351 2.97 -26.60 21.40
CA LEU A 351 3.01 -25.59 20.31
C LEU A 351 3.33 -26.21 18.94
N THR A 352 2.61 -27.28 18.58
CA THR A 352 2.73 -27.98 17.30
C THR A 352 1.58 -27.59 16.38
N PHE A 353 1.81 -26.61 15.51
CA PHE A 353 0.87 -26.07 14.53
C PHE A 353 1.10 -26.71 13.15
N GLN A 354 0.72 -27.98 13.02
CA GLN A 354 0.90 -28.77 11.79
C GLN A 354 -0.45 -29.25 11.29
N PHE A 355 -1.07 -28.46 10.43
CA PHE A 355 -2.41 -28.72 9.90
C PHE A 355 -2.38 -29.19 8.44
N PRO A 356 -3.35 -30.03 8.01
CA PRO A 356 -3.47 -30.43 6.62
C PRO A 356 -3.72 -29.24 5.69
N PHE A 357 -3.14 -29.29 4.50
CA PHE A 357 -3.32 -28.30 3.45
C PHE A 357 -3.50 -28.97 2.09
N ASN A 358 -4.41 -28.42 1.29
CA ASN A 358 -4.56 -28.74 -0.13
C ASN A 358 -5.26 -27.55 -0.80
N ASP A 359 -4.53 -26.83 -1.65
CA ASP A 359 -5.02 -25.63 -2.32
C ASP A 359 -6.00 -25.91 -3.47
N ASP A 360 -6.21 -27.17 -3.82
CA ASP A 360 -7.30 -27.60 -4.72
C ASP A 360 -8.68 -27.60 -4.02
N ASN A 361 -8.70 -27.47 -2.69
CA ASN A 361 -9.94 -27.42 -1.92
C ASN A 361 -10.39 -25.98 -1.67
N ASP A 362 -11.66 -25.82 -1.32
CA ASP A 362 -12.22 -24.54 -0.87
C ASP A 362 -11.45 -24.00 0.37
N PRO A 363 -11.14 -22.68 0.44
CA PRO A 363 -10.44 -22.06 1.56
C PRO A 363 -10.99 -22.38 2.94
N SER A 364 -12.30 -22.57 3.06
CA SER A 364 -12.93 -22.92 4.34
C SER A 364 -12.47 -24.27 4.92
N THR A 365 -11.82 -25.12 4.11
CA THR A 365 -11.40 -26.47 4.50
C THR A 365 -10.01 -26.55 5.12
N TYR A 366 -9.19 -25.50 5.00
CA TYR A 366 -7.81 -25.45 5.51
C TYR A 366 -7.51 -24.22 6.38
N ARG A 367 -8.54 -23.63 7.00
CA ARG A 367 -8.42 -22.45 7.88
C ARG A 367 -7.31 -22.55 8.92
N ASP A 368 -7.16 -23.71 9.57
CA ASP A 368 -6.12 -23.85 10.59
C ASP A 368 -4.71 -23.67 10.03
N PHE A 369 -4.48 -24.11 8.79
CA PHE A 369 -3.23 -23.88 8.08
C PHE A 369 -3.07 -22.41 7.70
N ALA A 370 -4.12 -21.79 7.13
CA ALA A 370 -4.12 -20.39 6.72
C ALA A 370 -3.79 -19.44 7.90
N ILE A 371 -4.50 -19.58 9.03
CA ILE A 371 -4.27 -18.77 10.24
C ILE A 371 -2.86 -19.01 10.81
N THR A 372 -2.36 -20.26 10.75
CA THR A 372 -0.98 -20.58 11.17
C THR A 372 0.05 -19.88 10.28
N ASN A 373 -0.18 -19.84 8.96
CA ASN A 373 0.69 -19.16 8.00
C ASN A 373 0.68 -17.64 8.21
N LEU A 374 -0.51 -17.05 8.40
CA LEU A 374 -0.68 -15.63 8.72
C LEU A 374 0.04 -15.23 10.01
N PHE A 375 -0.13 -16.04 11.07
CA PHE A 375 0.56 -15.85 12.35
C PHE A 375 2.07 -15.93 12.20
N TYR A 376 2.57 -16.93 11.48
CA TYR A 376 4.00 -17.10 11.20
C TYR A 376 4.56 -15.88 10.48
N TRP A 377 3.93 -15.42 9.40
CA TRP A 377 4.45 -14.31 8.60
C TRP A 377 4.41 -12.97 9.33
N ASN A 378 3.34 -12.65 10.07
CA ASN A 378 3.31 -11.45 10.91
C ASN A 378 4.49 -11.42 11.90
N ASN A 379 4.80 -12.55 12.55
CA ASN A 379 5.93 -12.65 13.47
C ASN A 379 7.30 -12.59 12.74
N ILE A 380 7.44 -13.19 11.56
CA ILE A 380 8.68 -13.11 10.78
C ILE A 380 8.96 -11.67 10.34
N ILE A 381 7.94 -10.96 9.85
CA ILE A 381 8.09 -9.56 9.41
C ILE A 381 8.45 -8.68 10.61
N HIS A 382 7.77 -8.86 11.74
CA HIS A 382 8.12 -8.21 13.01
C HIS A 382 9.59 -8.43 13.36
N ASP A 383 10.01 -9.70 13.46
CA ASP A 383 11.34 -10.05 13.95
C ASP A 383 12.44 -9.54 13.01
N VAL A 384 12.26 -9.64 11.69
CA VAL A 384 13.22 -9.10 10.72
C VAL A 384 13.24 -7.57 10.78
N ALA A 385 12.10 -6.88 10.70
CA ALA A 385 12.04 -5.41 10.71
C ALA A 385 12.63 -4.80 11.99
N TYR A 386 12.51 -5.48 13.13
CA TYR A 386 13.15 -5.10 14.39
C TYR A 386 14.67 -4.91 14.24
N HIS A 387 15.37 -5.85 13.55
CA HIS A 387 16.82 -5.74 13.31
C HIS A 387 17.22 -4.55 12.43
N TYR A 388 16.28 -3.96 11.70
CA TYR A 388 16.50 -2.77 10.87
C TYR A 388 15.92 -1.49 11.50
N GLY A 389 15.59 -1.56 12.79
CA GLY A 389 15.22 -0.41 13.61
C GLY A 389 13.74 -0.05 13.57
N PHE A 390 12.86 -0.97 13.17
CA PHE A 390 11.45 -0.88 13.55
C PHE A 390 11.24 -1.58 14.90
N ASP A 391 11.77 -0.94 15.94
CA ASP A 391 11.73 -1.36 17.33
C ASP A 391 10.65 -0.59 18.11
N GLU A 392 10.57 -0.80 19.43
CA GLU A 392 9.48 -0.23 20.23
C GLU A 392 9.48 1.29 20.22
N VAL A 393 10.65 1.95 20.28
CA VAL A 393 10.71 3.42 20.27
C VAL A 393 10.43 4.01 18.88
N ALA A 394 10.60 3.21 17.82
CA ALA A 394 10.19 3.54 16.47
C ALA A 394 8.74 3.17 16.17
N GLY A 395 7.97 2.72 17.18
CA GLY A 395 6.54 2.45 17.07
C GLY A 395 6.21 1.14 16.35
N ASN A 396 6.96 0.07 16.66
CA ASN A 396 6.61 -1.27 16.22
C ASN A 396 5.31 -1.78 16.87
N PHE A 397 4.85 -2.96 16.45
CA PHE A 397 3.57 -3.52 16.89
C PHE A 397 3.82 -4.57 17.97
N GLN A 398 3.64 -4.19 19.24
CA GLN A 398 3.86 -5.07 20.39
C GLN A 398 2.85 -4.82 21.51
N GLU A 399 2.22 -5.87 22.00
CA GLU A 399 1.35 -5.79 23.18
C GLU A 399 2.14 -5.34 24.43
N ASN A 400 3.39 -5.78 24.54
CA ASN A 400 4.29 -5.43 25.63
C ASN A 400 5.68 -5.07 25.10
N ASN A 401 6.09 -3.83 25.38
CA ASN A 401 7.38 -3.29 24.96
C ASN A 401 8.52 -3.64 25.93
N TYR A 402 8.24 -4.45 26.97
CA TYR A 402 9.22 -4.92 27.96
C TYR A 402 10.05 -3.81 28.65
N GLY A 403 9.56 -2.57 28.62
CA GLY A 403 10.25 -1.39 29.16
C GLY A 403 11.27 -0.74 28.22
N ASN A 404 11.30 -1.12 26.93
CA ASN A 404 12.22 -0.59 25.92
C ASN A 404 11.82 0.81 25.40
N GLY A 405 10.61 1.27 25.68
CA GLY A 405 10.09 2.57 25.24
C GLY A 405 8.87 2.40 24.35
N GLY A 406 8.55 3.42 23.54
CA GLY A 406 7.32 3.42 22.74
C GLY A 406 6.03 3.38 23.55
N VAL A 407 4.91 3.20 22.85
CA VAL A 407 3.60 2.94 23.44
C VAL A 407 3.10 1.57 22.99
N GLY A 408 3.29 0.55 23.82
CA GLY A 408 2.79 -0.80 23.52
C GLY A 408 1.28 -0.95 23.74
N GLY A 409 0.81 -2.19 23.65
CA GLY A 409 -0.62 -2.53 23.63
C GLY A 409 -1.19 -2.50 22.22
N ASP A 410 -0.32 -2.70 21.22
CA ASP A 410 -0.63 -2.49 19.81
C ASP A 410 -0.13 -3.61 18.91
N SER A 411 -0.21 -4.86 19.38
CA SER A 411 -0.04 -6.04 18.52
C SER A 411 -1.00 -6.00 17.33
N VAL A 412 -0.62 -6.61 16.21
CA VAL A 412 -1.48 -6.72 15.03
C VAL A 412 -2.68 -7.63 15.32
N ASN A 413 -3.89 -7.17 14.97
CA ASN A 413 -5.05 -8.05 14.82
C ASN A 413 -5.08 -8.54 13.37
N ALA A 414 -4.78 -9.81 13.13
CA ALA A 414 -4.67 -10.39 11.79
C ALA A 414 -5.86 -11.31 11.53
N ASP A 415 -6.80 -10.85 10.71
CA ASP A 415 -8.06 -11.52 10.43
C ASP A 415 -7.93 -12.34 9.14
N ALA A 416 -7.93 -13.67 9.29
CA ALA A 416 -7.86 -14.62 8.19
C ALA A 416 -9.25 -14.85 7.59
N GLN A 417 -9.31 -14.96 6.26
CA GLN A 417 -10.54 -15.15 5.48
C GLN A 417 -11.67 -14.21 5.90
N ASP A 418 -11.32 -12.96 6.18
CA ASP A 418 -12.25 -11.94 6.68
C ASP A 418 -13.45 -11.79 5.74
N GLY A 419 -14.65 -11.73 6.33
CA GLY A 419 -15.92 -11.72 5.62
C GLY A 419 -16.34 -10.35 5.05
N SER A 420 -15.56 -9.29 5.30
CA SER A 420 -15.89 -7.93 4.87
C SER A 420 -15.68 -7.74 3.37
N GLY A 421 -14.71 -8.46 2.80
CA GLY A 421 -14.29 -8.33 1.42
C GLY A 421 -13.93 -9.64 0.71
N THR A 422 -13.64 -9.51 -0.58
CA THR A 422 -13.05 -10.57 -1.43
C THR A 422 -12.13 -9.92 -2.46
N ASN A 423 -11.17 -10.67 -3.00
CA ASN A 423 -10.25 -10.20 -4.04
C ASN A 423 -9.42 -8.96 -3.65
N ASN A 424 -9.08 -8.89 -2.37
CA ASN A 424 -8.43 -7.73 -1.77
C ASN A 424 -7.71 -8.18 -0.48
N ALA A 425 -6.97 -7.27 0.13
CA ALA A 425 -6.52 -7.33 1.51
C ALA A 425 -6.30 -5.88 1.97
N ASN A 426 -6.32 -5.63 3.27
CA ASN A 426 -6.11 -4.28 3.76
C ASN A 426 -5.37 -4.26 5.11
N PHE A 427 -4.81 -3.10 5.42
CA PHE A 427 -4.16 -2.85 6.69
C PHE A 427 -4.54 -1.47 7.27
N GLY A 428 -5.21 -1.48 8.41
CA GLY A 428 -5.53 -0.30 9.21
C GLY A 428 -4.40 0.06 10.18
N THR A 429 -3.74 1.22 10.00
CA THR A 429 -2.64 1.66 10.87
C THR A 429 -3.00 2.89 11.71
N PRO A 430 -3.44 2.74 12.97
CA PRO A 430 -3.54 3.87 13.88
C PRO A 430 -2.15 4.28 14.41
N PRO A 431 -2.04 5.45 15.08
CA PRO A 431 -0.81 5.86 15.78
C PRO A 431 -0.32 4.84 16.82
N ASP A 432 0.94 4.99 17.25
CA ASP A 432 1.58 4.15 18.29
C ASP A 432 0.69 3.96 19.52
N GLY A 433 0.53 2.71 19.96
CA GLY A 433 -0.38 2.32 21.06
C GLY A 433 -1.82 2.00 20.67
N GLY A 434 -2.20 2.14 19.40
CA GLY A 434 -3.44 1.57 18.86
C GLY A 434 -3.14 0.29 18.07
N ASN A 435 -3.89 -0.79 18.31
CA ASN A 435 -3.71 -2.03 17.56
C ASN A 435 -4.00 -1.82 16.06
N PRO A 436 -3.04 -2.08 15.17
CA PRO A 436 -3.35 -2.16 13.76
C PRO A 436 -4.17 -3.42 13.45
N ARG A 437 -4.83 -3.42 12.29
CA ARG A 437 -5.62 -4.56 11.83
C ARG A 437 -5.26 -4.91 10.40
N MET A 438 -4.95 -6.17 10.16
CA MET A 438 -4.71 -6.75 8.84
C MET A 438 -5.91 -7.63 8.50
N GLN A 439 -6.60 -7.35 7.40
CA GLN A 439 -7.73 -8.16 6.94
C GLN A 439 -7.35 -8.85 5.64
N MET A 440 -7.28 -10.18 5.67
CA MET A 440 -6.93 -11.01 4.54
C MET A 440 -8.20 -11.64 3.97
N PHE A 441 -8.43 -11.54 2.66
CA PHE A 441 -9.68 -12.01 2.07
C PHE A 441 -9.53 -13.27 1.22
N VAL A 442 -10.66 -13.91 0.97
CA VAL A 442 -10.77 -14.94 -0.07
C VAL A 442 -10.80 -14.28 -1.44
N TRP A 443 -10.07 -14.86 -2.38
CA TRP A 443 -9.95 -14.43 -3.75
C TRP A 443 -10.83 -15.30 -4.65
N ILE A 444 -12.05 -14.80 -4.86
CA ILE A 444 -13.05 -15.48 -5.68
C ILE A 444 -12.82 -15.14 -7.15
N TYR A 445 -12.94 -16.11 -8.05
CA TYR A 445 -12.90 -15.81 -9.49
C TYR A 445 -14.28 -16.00 -10.14
N PRO A 446 -14.88 -14.93 -10.70
CA PRO A 446 -16.25 -14.99 -11.21
C PRO A 446 -16.38 -15.55 -12.64
N TYR A 447 -15.28 -15.90 -13.31
CA TYR A 447 -15.33 -16.27 -14.73
C TYR A 447 -15.66 -17.75 -14.93
N SER A 448 -16.83 -18.00 -15.52
CA SER A 448 -17.37 -19.33 -15.77
C SER A 448 -16.86 -19.99 -17.07
N GLN A 449 -15.82 -19.45 -17.72
CA GLN A 449 -15.35 -19.94 -19.03
C GLN A 449 -13.82 -19.93 -19.14
N ILE A 450 -13.29 -20.95 -19.84
CA ILE A 450 -11.87 -21.13 -20.11
C ILE A 450 -11.64 -21.27 -21.62
N VAL A 451 -10.57 -20.65 -22.11
CA VAL A 451 -9.98 -20.94 -23.42
C VAL A 451 -8.72 -21.78 -23.20
N THR A 452 -8.74 -23.06 -23.59
CA THR A 452 -7.57 -23.95 -23.51
C THR A 452 -6.84 -23.97 -24.84
N VAL A 453 -5.59 -23.54 -24.90
CA VAL A 453 -4.71 -23.78 -26.05
C VAL A 453 -4.09 -25.16 -25.90
N ASN A 454 -4.40 -26.06 -26.84
CA ASN A 454 -4.16 -27.49 -26.69
C ASN A 454 -2.70 -27.93 -26.94
N SER A 455 -1.88 -27.07 -27.56
CA SER A 455 -0.48 -27.36 -27.92
C SER A 455 0.26 -26.13 -28.39
N GLY A 456 1.60 -26.16 -28.37
CA GLY A 456 2.45 -25.08 -28.89
C GLY A 456 3.16 -24.34 -27.77
N ALA A 457 3.74 -23.18 -28.09
CA ALA A 457 4.40 -22.34 -27.09
C ALA A 457 3.40 -21.73 -26.09
N LEU A 458 2.19 -21.45 -26.56
CA LEU A 458 1.08 -20.91 -25.76
C LEU A 458 0.19 -22.01 -25.15
N ALA A 459 0.67 -23.26 -25.00
CA ALA A 459 -0.17 -24.32 -24.46
C ALA A 459 -0.53 -24.04 -22.99
N GLY A 460 -1.82 -24.01 -22.66
CA GLY A 460 -2.30 -23.65 -21.33
C GLY A 460 -3.79 -23.28 -21.33
N ASP A 461 -4.33 -23.06 -20.14
CA ASP A 461 -5.68 -22.56 -19.96
C ASP A 461 -5.64 -21.04 -19.75
N TYR A 462 -6.60 -20.32 -20.32
CA TYR A 462 -6.67 -18.86 -20.27
C TYR A 462 -8.06 -18.44 -19.80
N PHE A 463 -8.12 -17.45 -18.91
CA PHE A 463 -9.38 -16.86 -18.50
C PHE A 463 -10.08 -16.20 -19.69
N ALA A 464 -11.40 -16.38 -19.75
CA ALA A 464 -12.21 -15.77 -20.77
C ALA A 464 -13.57 -15.34 -20.23
N LYS A 465 -14.05 -14.19 -20.71
CA LYS A 465 -15.36 -13.66 -20.34
C LYS A 465 -16.38 -13.93 -21.45
N PRO A 466 -17.56 -14.53 -21.16
CA PRO A 466 -18.59 -14.73 -22.16
C PRO A 466 -19.13 -13.39 -22.69
N ALA A 467 -19.35 -13.32 -24.00
CA ALA A 467 -20.14 -12.23 -24.56
C ALA A 467 -21.63 -12.37 -24.20
N ASN A 468 -22.26 -11.26 -23.83
CA ASN A 468 -23.71 -11.18 -23.59
C ASN A 468 -24.50 -11.64 -24.81
N ASN A 469 -25.46 -12.54 -24.63
CA ASN A 469 -26.24 -13.15 -25.72
C ASN A 469 -25.38 -13.93 -26.75
N GLY A 470 -24.16 -14.34 -26.37
CA GLY A 470 -23.40 -15.37 -27.09
C GLY A 470 -24.07 -16.75 -26.98
N GLY A 471 -23.72 -17.65 -27.90
CA GLY A 471 -24.07 -19.06 -27.79
C GLY A 471 -23.27 -19.78 -26.69
N THR A 472 -23.70 -20.99 -26.31
CA THR A 472 -22.97 -21.88 -25.40
C THR A 472 -21.91 -22.68 -26.15
N ALA A 473 -20.69 -22.73 -25.64
CA ALA A 473 -19.57 -23.41 -26.30
C ALA A 473 -19.59 -24.93 -26.09
N ASN A 474 -19.80 -25.42 -24.87
CA ASN A 474 -19.75 -26.84 -24.50
C ASN A 474 -18.50 -27.58 -25.06
N GLY A 475 -17.31 -26.98 -24.94
CA GLY A 475 -16.04 -27.59 -25.36
C GLY A 475 -15.80 -27.59 -26.88
N ILE A 476 -16.00 -26.44 -27.55
CA ILE A 476 -15.67 -26.33 -28.99
C ILE A 476 -14.15 -26.31 -29.16
N THR A 477 -13.61 -27.35 -29.79
CA THR A 477 -12.20 -27.42 -30.19
C THR A 477 -12.01 -27.20 -31.68
N ALA A 478 -11.20 -26.21 -32.06
CA ALA A 478 -10.84 -25.95 -33.45
C ALA A 478 -9.56 -25.09 -33.55
N ASP A 479 -9.00 -24.99 -34.76
CA ASP A 479 -7.88 -24.06 -34.98
C ASP A 479 -8.37 -22.62 -34.94
N VAL A 480 -7.57 -21.74 -34.33
CA VAL A 480 -7.81 -20.30 -34.24
C VAL A 480 -7.26 -19.62 -35.49
N GLU A 481 -8.03 -18.69 -36.06
CA GLU A 481 -7.66 -17.93 -37.24
C GLU A 481 -8.04 -16.45 -37.05
N LEU A 482 -7.07 -15.54 -37.26
CA LEU A 482 -7.33 -14.10 -37.26
C LEU A 482 -8.28 -13.74 -38.42
N VAL A 483 -9.32 -12.98 -38.13
CA VAL A 483 -10.22 -12.49 -39.18
C VAL A 483 -9.51 -11.51 -40.11
N VAL A 484 -9.91 -11.52 -41.38
CA VAL A 484 -9.40 -10.58 -42.38
C VAL A 484 -10.58 -9.94 -43.11
N ASP A 485 -10.80 -8.65 -42.90
CA ASP A 485 -11.80 -7.87 -43.63
C ASP A 485 -11.14 -6.96 -44.70
N THR A 486 -11.87 -5.94 -45.16
CA THR A 486 -11.50 -5.11 -46.32
C THR A 486 -10.96 -3.72 -45.98
N THR A 487 -11.02 -3.30 -44.71
CA THR A 487 -10.68 -1.93 -44.29
C THR A 487 -9.69 -1.96 -43.13
N ALA A 488 -8.71 -1.05 -43.11
CA ALA A 488 -7.78 -1.00 -41.99
C ALA A 488 -8.45 -0.41 -40.74
N PRO A 489 -8.26 -0.99 -39.54
CA PRO A 489 -7.47 -2.19 -39.24
C PRO A 489 -8.19 -3.50 -39.64
N THR A 490 -7.57 -4.32 -40.50
CA THR A 490 -8.26 -5.44 -41.19
C THR A 490 -8.56 -6.65 -40.32
N GLY A 491 -8.22 -6.60 -39.03
CA GLY A 491 -8.38 -7.69 -38.07
C GLY A 491 -9.53 -7.48 -37.08
N ASP A 492 -10.28 -6.38 -37.20
CA ASP A 492 -11.34 -6.02 -36.26
C ASP A 492 -12.70 -6.66 -36.62
N GLY A 493 -12.85 -7.17 -37.84
CA GLY A 493 -14.05 -7.88 -38.30
C GLY A 493 -15.27 -6.98 -38.46
N CYS A 494 -15.08 -5.65 -38.50
CA CYS A 494 -16.16 -4.69 -38.60
C CYS A 494 -16.81 -4.68 -39.99
N GLU A 495 -16.02 -4.96 -41.04
CA GLU A 495 -16.52 -5.19 -42.38
C GLU A 495 -16.73 -6.68 -42.70
N THR A 496 -17.16 -6.97 -43.93
CA THR A 496 -17.31 -8.34 -44.41
C THR A 496 -15.96 -9.07 -44.39
N ILE A 497 -15.89 -10.11 -43.57
CA ILE A 497 -14.75 -11.01 -43.48
C ILE A 497 -14.56 -11.75 -44.82
N THR A 498 -13.31 -11.82 -45.27
CA THR A 498 -12.90 -12.30 -46.59
C THR A 498 -12.16 -13.63 -46.56
N ASN A 499 -11.54 -14.00 -45.43
CA ASN A 499 -10.96 -15.33 -45.23
C ASN A 499 -12.02 -16.36 -44.81
N ASN A 500 -11.74 -17.65 -45.06
CA ASN A 500 -12.67 -18.75 -44.79
C ASN A 500 -12.53 -19.24 -43.34
N LEU A 501 -13.57 -19.07 -42.54
CA LEU A 501 -13.58 -19.47 -41.12
C LEU A 501 -14.36 -20.77 -40.87
N THR A 502 -14.75 -21.50 -41.92
CA THR A 502 -15.52 -22.76 -41.79
C THR A 502 -14.79 -23.76 -40.89
N GLY A 503 -15.37 -24.07 -39.74
CA GLY A 503 -14.81 -25.02 -38.77
C GLY A 503 -13.65 -24.48 -37.94
N LYS A 504 -13.44 -23.16 -37.94
CA LYS A 504 -12.39 -22.45 -37.21
C LYS A 504 -12.97 -21.61 -36.07
N ILE A 505 -12.14 -21.26 -35.10
CA ILE A 505 -12.43 -20.22 -34.11
C ILE A 505 -11.92 -18.90 -34.67
N ALA A 506 -12.80 -17.90 -34.76
CA ALA A 506 -12.43 -16.58 -35.25
C ALA A 506 -11.74 -15.78 -34.13
N LEU A 507 -10.52 -15.30 -34.36
CA LEU A 507 -9.86 -14.33 -33.49
C LEU A 507 -10.13 -12.91 -34.02
N ILE A 508 -10.67 -12.05 -33.17
CA ILE A 508 -10.98 -10.64 -33.49
C ILE A 508 -9.99 -9.75 -32.74
N ASN A 509 -9.18 -8.97 -33.46
CA ASN A 509 -8.35 -7.91 -32.87
C ASN A 509 -9.16 -6.61 -32.83
N TRP A 510 -10.02 -6.48 -31.82
CA TRP A 510 -10.98 -5.39 -31.76
C TRP A 510 -10.32 -4.06 -31.42
N VAL A 511 -10.77 -2.98 -32.08
CA VAL A 511 -10.35 -1.61 -31.78
C VAL A 511 -11.53 -0.82 -31.26
N ARG A 512 -11.39 -0.20 -30.08
CA ARG A 512 -12.45 0.58 -29.46
C ARG A 512 -12.99 1.65 -30.40
N GLY A 513 -14.31 1.65 -30.56
CA GLY A 513 -15.03 2.60 -31.40
C GLY A 513 -15.05 2.25 -32.89
N ALA A 514 -14.40 1.16 -33.36
CA ALA A 514 -14.46 0.73 -34.75
C ALA A 514 -15.88 0.26 -35.14
N CYS A 515 -16.45 -0.68 -34.37
CA CYS A 515 -17.85 -1.08 -34.47
C CYS A 515 -18.33 -1.78 -33.19
N ASN A 516 -19.66 -1.96 -33.09
CA ASN A 516 -20.26 -2.73 -32.00
C ASN A 516 -19.98 -4.22 -32.17
N SER A 517 -19.79 -4.94 -31.05
CA SER A 517 -19.45 -6.36 -31.06
C SER A 517 -20.47 -7.30 -31.68
N SER A 518 -21.74 -6.91 -31.66
CA SER A 518 -22.80 -7.61 -32.37
C SER A 518 -22.56 -7.65 -33.89
N VAL A 519 -21.78 -6.70 -34.44
CA VAL A 519 -21.45 -6.61 -35.87
C VAL A 519 -20.36 -7.63 -36.21
N PHE A 520 -19.20 -7.56 -35.55
CA PHE A 520 -18.09 -8.45 -35.87
C PHE A 520 -18.40 -9.91 -35.53
N THR A 521 -19.17 -10.20 -34.47
CA THR A 521 -19.62 -11.57 -34.16
C THR A 521 -20.59 -12.09 -35.22
N ALA A 522 -21.46 -11.23 -35.77
CA ALA A 522 -22.33 -11.60 -36.89
C ALA A 522 -21.55 -11.85 -38.19
N ASN A 523 -20.52 -11.03 -38.46
CA ASN A 523 -19.64 -11.21 -39.61
C ASN A 523 -18.86 -12.53 -39.51
N ALA A 524 -18.31 -12.85 -38.32
CA ALA A 524 -17.63 -14.13 -38.07
C ALA A 524 -18.55 -15.33 -38.30
N PHE A 525 -19.79 -15.27 -37.79
CA PHE A 525 -20.81 -16.28 -38.05
C PHE A 525 -21.09 -16.44 -39.56
N ASN A 526 -21.26 -15.34 -40.29
CA ASN A 526 -21.53 -15.37 -41.73
C ASN A 526 -20.34 -15.92 -42.55
N ALA A 527 -19.11 -15.76 -42.05
CA ALA A 527 -17.89 -16.33 -42.62
C ALA A 527 -17.66 -17.82 -42.27
N GLY A 528 -18.54 -18.41 -41.44
CA GLY A 528 -18.56 -19.84 -41.12
C GLY A 528 -17.84 -20.22 -39.83
N ALA A 529 -17.47 -19.26 -38.98
CA ALA A 529 -16.80 -19.52 -37.71
C ALA A 529 -17.65 -20.39 -36.77
N SER A 530 -17.00 -21.30 -36.05
CA SER A 530 -17.63 -22.15 -35.03
C SER A 530 -17.80 -21.44 -33.69
N ALA A 531 -16.87 -20.54 -33.37
CA ALA A 531 -16.88 -19.69 -32.18
C ALA A 531 -16.01 -18.45 -32.43
N VAL A 532 -16.02 -17.49 -31.49
CA VAL A 532 -15.27 -16.24 -31.55
C VAL A 532 -14.47 -16.05 -30.27
N ILE A 533 -13.19 -15.70 -30.41
CA ILE A 533 -12.32 -15.15 -29.37
C ILE A 533 -12.10 -13.68 -29.71
N ILE A 534 -12.39 -12.80 -28.76
CA ILE A 534 -12.28 -11.35 -28.90
C ILE A 534 -11.08 -10.91 -28.06
N ILE A 535 -10.12 -10.21 -28.68
CA ILE A 535 -9.08 -9.52 -27.93
C ILE A 535 -9.71 -8.24 -27.37
N ASP A 536 -9.84 -8.16 -26.05
CA ASP A 536 -10.26 -6.93 -25.38
C ASP A 536 -9.15 -5.88 -25.52
N ASP A 537 -9.49 -4.60 -25.40
CA ASP A 537 -8.51 -3.52 -25.46
C ASP A 537 -8.03 -3.09 -24.07
N ASN A 538 -8.26 -3.95 -23.08
CA ASN A 538 -7.91 -3.78 -21.67
C ASN A 538 -7.39 -5.11 -21.13
N GLU A 539 -6.53 -5.06 -20.11
CA GLU A 539 -6.09 -6.25 -19.39
C GLU A 539 -7.22 -6.74 -18.49
N THR A 540 -7.87 -5.85 -17.75
CA THR A 540 -9.05 -6.25 -16.98
C THR A 540 -10.24 -6.53 -17.90
N LEU A 541 -10.78 -7.76 -17.84
CA LEU A 541 -11.98 -8.18 -18.58
C LEU A 541 -13.26 -7.51 -18.05
N SER A 542 -13.32 -6.18 -18.12
CA SER A 542 -14.43 -5.36 -17.64
C SER A 542 -15.46 -5.11 -18.75
N THR A 543 -15.03 -5.06 -20.03
CA THR A 543 -15.89 -4.72 -21.16
C THR A 543 -16.93 -5.81 -21.41
N THR A 544 -18.19 -5.41 -21.59
CA THR A 544 -19.27 -6.35 -21.89
C THR A 544 -19.51 -6.40 -23.40
N PHE A 545 -18.86 -7.35 -24.07
CA PHE A 545 -19.15 -7.63 -25.48
C PHE A 545 -20.54 -8.26 -25.61
N GLY A 546 -21.30 -7.85 -26.62
CA GLY A 546 -22.51 -8.54 -27.08
C GLY A 546 -22.23 -9.51 -28.24
N GLY A 547 -22.83 -10.70 -28.18
CA GLY A 547 -22.86 -11.71 -29.24
C GLY A 547 -24.06 -11.55 -30.18
N SER A 548 -23.94 -12.15 -31.37
CA SER A 548 -24.98 -12.21 -32.41
C SER A 548 -25.13 -13.62 -32.96
N ASN A 549 -26.31 -13.93 -33.51
CA ASN A 549 -26.60 -15.22 -34.18
C ASN A 549 -26.37 -16.48 -33.32
N ASN A 550 -26.30 -16.33 -31.98
CA ASN A 550 -26.03 -17.43 -31.05
C ASN A 550 -24.70 -18.16 -31.33
N ILE A 551 -23.70 -17.46 -31.90
CA ILE A 551 -22.33 -17.98 -31.99
C ILE A 551 -21.66 -17.87 -30.61
N PRO A 552 -21.04 -18.96 -30.10
CA PRO A 552 -20.25 -18.88 -28.88
C PRO A 552 -19.14 -17.85 -29.04
N SER A 553 -19.08 -16.89 -28.11
CA SER A 553 -18.17 -15.75 -28.18
C SER A 553 -17.63 -15.46 -26.80
N VAL A 554 -16.32 -15.33 -26.69
CA VAL A 554 -15.62 -15.01 -25.45
C VAL A 554 -14.60 -13.91 -25.69
N SER A 555 -14.27 -13.13 -24.67
CA SER A 555 -13.15 -12.19 -24.71
C SER A 555 -12.00 -12.63 -23.80
N ILE A 556 -10.78 -12.33 -24.25
CA ILE A 556 -9.51 -12.57 -23.55
C ILE A 556 -8.77 -11.24 -23.37
N ALA A 557 -7.81 -11.21 -22.44
CA ALA A 557 -6.99 -10.04 -22.13
C ALA A 557 -6.30 -9.47 -23.38
N PHE A 558 -5.97 -8.18 -23.34
CA PHE A 558 -5.22 -7.56 -24.42
C PHE A 558 -3.84 -8.22 -24.61
N SER A 559 -3.06 -8.41 -23.54
CA SER A 559 -1.76 -9.09 -23.52
C SER A 559 -1.81 -10.50 -24.13
N VAL A 560 -2.70 -11.36 -23.62
CA VAL A 560 -2.95 -12.72 -24.15
C VAL A 560 -3.32 -12.67 -25.64
N GLY A 561 -4.13 -11.68 -26.03
CA GLY A 561 -4.47 -11.45 -27.43
C GLY A 561 -3.25 -11.12 -28.30
N GLN A 562 -2.32 -10.31 -27.80
CA GLN A 562 -1.07 -10.00 -28.51
C GLN A 562 -0.20 -11.24 -28.69
N ASP A 563 -0.12 -12.11 -27.69
CA ASP A 563 0.59 -13.40 -27.80
C ASP A 563 -0.03 -14.29 -28.86
N PHE A 564 -1.37 -14.37 -28.91
CA PHE A 564 -2.08 -15.11 -29.94
C PHE A 564 -1.76 -14.56 -31.34
N LEU A 565 -1.74 -13.24 -31.51
CA LEU A 565 -1.39 -12.60 -32.77
C LEU A 565 0.06 -12.88 -33.18
N ALA A 566 1.00 -12.81 -32.22
CA ALA A 566 2.41 -13.09 -32.46
C ALA A 566 2.64 -14.55 -32.88
N GLU A 567 2.03 -15.50 -32.16
CA GLU A 567 2.13 -16.93 -32.45
C GLU A 567 1.48 -17.28 -33.79
N LEU A 568 0.29 -16.74 -34.11
CA LEU A 568 -0.35 -16.92 -35.43
C LEU A 568 0.45 -16.34 -36.60
N GLY A 569 1.39 -15.44 -36.34
CA GLY A 569 2.31 -14.91 -37.35
C GLY A 569 3.27 -15.97 -37.91
N SER A 570 3.55 -17.03 -37.16
CA SER A 570 4.54 -18.06 -37.52
C SER A 570 4.05 -19.50 -37.37
N ASN A 571 3.08 -19.74 -36.48
CA ASN A 571 2.62 -21.05 -36.04
C ASN A 571 1.08 -21.12 -36.07
N SER A 572 0.52 -22.31 -35.82
CA SER A 572 -0.93 -22.50 -35.71
C SER A 572 -1.35 -22.70 -34.26
N ILE A 573 -2.41 -22.03 -33.84
CA ILE A 573 -3.03 -22.23 -32.52
C ILE A 573 -4.25 -23.15 -32.67
N ASN A 574 -4.34 -24.17 -31.82
CA ASN A 574 -5.53 -25.00 -31.67
C ASN A 574 -6.09 -24.78 -30.26
N ALA A 575 -7.36 -24.36 -30.17
CA ALA A 575 -7.96 -23.99 -28.89
C ALA A 575 -9.31 -24.69 -28.64
N THR A 576 -9.64 -24.84 -27.38
CA THR A 576 -10.92 -25.32 -26.86
C THR A 576 -11.59 -24.20 -26.07
N ILE A 577 -12.86 -23.87 -26.37
CA ILE A 577 -13.66 -22.94 -25.56
C ILE A 577 -14.66 -23.75 -24.76
N ASP A 578 -14.59 -23.68 -23.43
CA ASP A 578 -15.50 -24.36 -22.52
C ASP A 578 -16.24 -23.38 -21.62
N ASP A 579 -17.55 -23.57 -21.49
CA ASP A 579 -18.47 -22.76 -20.68
C ASP A 579 -18.93 -23.45 -19.40
N ASN A 580 -18.42 -24.65 -19.13
CA ASN A 580 -18.57 -25.36 -17.85
C ASN A 580 -17.24 -25.98 -17.42
N PRO A 581 -16.18 -25.18 -17.22
CA PRO A 581 -14.94 -25.72 -16.68
C PRO A 581 -15.20 -26.33 -15.29
N THR A 582 -14.38 -27.30 -14.90
CA THR A 582 -14.31 -27.68 -13.47
C THR A 582 -14.03 -26.40 -12.68
N PRO A 583 -14.88 -26.02 -11.71
CA PRO A 583 -14.62 -24.81 -10.92
C PRO A 583 -13.25 -24.94 -10.27
N LEU A 584 -12.38 -23.96 -10.50
CA LEU A 584 -11.18 -23.81 -9.69
C LEU A 584 -11.63 -23.48 -8.27
N ALA A 585 -10.92 -24.00 -7.28
CA ALA A 585 -11.11 -23.53 -5.91
C ALA A 585 -10.73 -22.05 -5.84
N ASP A 586 -11.46 -21.29 -5.01
CA ASP A 586 -11.09 -19.92 -4.69
C ASP A 586 -9.69 -19.90 -4.05
N ARG A 587 -8.96 -18.80 -4.25
CA ARG A 587 -7.63 -18.62 -3.67
C ARG A 587 -7.76 -17.92 -2.34
N ASP A 588 -6.74 -18.05 -1.51
CA ASP A 588 -6.72 -17.50 -0.16
C ASP A 588 -5.47 -16.62 -0.03
N SER A 589 -5.62 -15.33 0.31
CA SER A 589 -4.44 -14.48 0.50
C SER A 589 -3.69 -14.78 1.78
N ASP A 590 -4.28 -15.51 2.74
CA ASP A 590 -3.60 -15.95 3.97
C ASP A 590 -2.42 -16.92 3.72
N ILE A 591 -2.33 -17.46 2.51
CA ILE A 591 -1.24 -18.32 2.04
C ILE A 591 -0.39 -17.68 0.93
N ASP A 592 -0.68 -16.42 0.58
CA ASP A 592 0.18 -15.57 -0.23
C ASP A 592 0.96 -14.62 0.66
N SER A 593 2.16 -15.05 1.03
CA SER A 593 3.09 -14.28 1.86
C SER A 593 3.44 -12.94 1.24
N GLY A 594 3.39 -12.81 -0.09
CA GLY A 594 3.63 -11.54 -0.76
C GLY A 594 2.57 -10.50 -0.43
N ILE A 595 1.30 -10.91 -0.31
CA ILE A 595 0.20 -10.04 0.11
C ILE A 595 0.33 -9.72 1.61
N ILE A 596 0.59 -10.72 2.46
CA ILE A 596 0.75 -10.51 3.92
C ILE A 596 1.87 -9.49 4.20
N VAL A 597 3.01 -9.62 3.51
CA VAL A 597 4.15 -8.71 3.66
C VAL A 597 3.81 -7.31 3.15
N HIS A 598 3.07 -7.20 2.06
CA HIS A 598 2.59 -5.92 1.51
C HIS A 598 1.72 -5.20 2.55
N GLU A 599 0.71 -5.87 3.10
CA GLU A 599 -0.17 -5.29 4.10
C GLU A 599 0.58 -4.80 5.34
N TYR A 600 1.50 -5.63 5.88
CA TYR A 600 2.34 -5.23 7.01
C TYR A 600 3.25 -4.04 6.65
N GLY A 601 3.65 -3.93 5.38
CA GLY A 601 4.41 -2.81 4.82
C GLY A 601 3.69 -1.46 4.96
N HIS A 602 2.35 -1.44 4.88
CA HIS A 602 1.57 -0.24 5.20
C HIS A 602 1.73 0.16 6.67
N GLY A 603 1.69 -0.82 7.57
CA GLY A 603 1.92 -0.61 9.00
C GLY A 603 3.28 0.04 9.28
N ILE A 604 4.35 -0.55 8.74
CA ILE A 604 5.72 -0.04 8.90
C ILE A 604 5.84 1.39 8.36
N SER A 605 5.40 1.62 7.13
CA SER A 605 5.60 2.91 6.47
C SER A 605 4.78 4.04 7.12
N ASN A 606 3.56 3.76 7.59
CA ASN A 606 2.74 4.73 8.31
C ASN A 606 3.28 5.05 9.72
N ARG A 607 3.84 4.08 10.46
CA ARG A 607 4.45 4.33 11.78
C ARG A 607 5.78 5.09 11.68
N LEU A 608 6.60 4.78 10.68
CA LEU A 608 7.92 5.42 10.52
C LEU A 608 7.83 6.84 9.94
N THR A 609 6.91 7.08 8.99
CA THR A 609 6.83 8.37 8.29
C THR A 609 6.19 9.43 9.17
N GLY A 610 6.93 10.50 9.47
CA GLY A 610 6.41 11.59 10.30
C GLY A 610 6.47 11.34 11.81
N GLY A 611 6.91 10.14 12.22
CA GLY A 611 7.09 9.73 13.61
C GLY A 611 5.95 8.84 14.12
N PRO A 612 6.20 7.97 15.13
CA PRO A 612 5.23 6.99 15.64
C PRO A 612 3.86 7.57 16.05
N ALA A 613 3.84 8.80 16.58
CA ALA A 613 2.61 9.48 16.95
C ALA A 613 1.78 9.99 15.75
N ALA A 614 2.26 9.86 14.51
CA ALA A 614 1.69 10.50 13.31
C ALA A 614 1.38 9.51 12.17
N ALA A 615 0.45 8.58 12.37
CA ALA A 615 0.04 7.60 11.35
C ALA A 615 -0.74 8.16 10.14
N GLY A 616 -0.91 9.48 10.03
CA GLY A 616 -1.67 10.15 8.96
C GLY A 616 -0.80 10.82 7.90
N CYS A 617 0.45 10.38 7.75
CA CYS A 617 1.47 11.07 6.96
C CYS A 617 1.63 10.54 5.53
N LEU A 618 0.86 9.53 5.11
CA LEU A 618 0.89 8.96 3.76
C LEU A 618 -0.48 9.04 3.08
N GLY A 619 -1.14 10.20 3.20
CA GLY A 619 -2.45 10.46 2.61
C GLY A 619 -2.46 11.42 1.43
N ASN A 620 -1.29 11.84 0.94
CA ASN A 620 -1.16 12.74 -0.21
C ASN A 620 -1.21 11.99 -1.55
N LEU A 621 -1.36 12.72 -2.66
CA LEU A 621 -1.49 12.09 -3.99
C LEU A 621 -0.18 11.45 -4.48
N GLU A 622 0.97 12.04 -4.16
CA GLU A 622 2.31 11.49 -4.44
C GLU A 622 2.84 10.56 -3.33
N GLN A 623 2.00 10.09 -2.42
CA GLN A 623 2.44 9.23 -1.32
C GLN A 623 3.02 7.90 -1.84
N MET A 624 3.99 7.35 -1.12
CA MET A 624 4.79 6.20 -1.57
C MET A 624 4.45 4.88 -0.83
N GLY A 625 3.40 4.86 0.00
CA GLY A 625 2.87 3.75 0.80
C GLY A 625 2.89 2.41 0.08
N GLU A 626 2.15 2.34 -1.02
CA GLU A 626 2.05 1.17 -1.89
C GLU A 626 3.42 0.68 -2.40
N GLY A 627 4.31 1.62 -2.75
CA GLY A 627 5.63 1.27 -3.23
C GLY A 627 6.56 0.76 -2.13
N TRP A 628 6.41 1.25 -0.90
CA TRP A 628 7.13 0.67 0.24
C TRP A 628 6.62 -0.72 0.61
N SER A 629 5.32 -0.97 0.46
CA SER A 629 4.71 -2.27 0.70
C SER A 629 5.17 -3.30 -0.33
N ASP A 630 5.10 -2.99 -1.63
CA ASP A 630 5.63 -3.87 -2.68
C ASP A 630 7.15 -4.09 -2.53
N TRP A 631 7.89 -3.07 -2.08
CA TRP A 631 9.32 -3.18 -1.78
C TRP A 631 9.62 -4.23 -0.71
N GLN A 632 8.83 -4.25 0.37
CA GLN A 632 8.94 -5.24 1.43
C GLN A 632 8.72 -6.63 0.82
N THR A 633 7.65 -6.80 0.05
CA THR A 633 7.32 -8.08 -0.62
C THR A 633 8.48 -8.58 -1.46
N LEU A 634 9.07 -7.74 -2.30
CA LEU A 634 10.23 -8.12 -3.11
C LEU A 634 11.45 -8.48 -2.26
N PHE A 635 11.72 -7.77 -1.16
CA PHE A 635 12.84 -8.08 -0.26
C PHE A 635 12.70 -9.47 0.38
N TYR A 636 11.54 -9.81 0.94
CA TYR A 636 11.32 -11.08 1.65
C TYR A 636 11.25 -12.30 0.71
N THR A 637 10.91 -12.10 -0.56
CA THR A 637 10.67 -13.18 -1.53
C THR A 637 11.82 -13.37 -2.53
N THR A 638 12.79 -12.45 -2.57
CA THR A 638 13.97 -12.56 -3.44
C THR A 638 15.04 -13.45 -2.83
N ASN A 639 15.67 -14.29 -3.66
CA ASN A 639 16.78 -15.17 -3.26
C ASN A 639 17.99 -15.01 -4.19
N ALA A 640 19.13 -15.63 -3.84
CA ALA A 640 20.38 -15.54 -4.60
C ALA A 640 20.32 -16.10 -6.04
N GLY A 641 19.24 -16.78 -6.42
CA GLY A 641 19.01 -17.27 -7.78
C GLY A 641 18.38 -16.24 -8.72
N ASN A 642 17.78 -15.17 -8.17
CA ASN A 642 17.15 -14.12 -8.96
C ASN A 642 18.17 -13.13 -9.54
N THR A 643 17.73 -12.35 -10.53
CA THR A 643 18.52 -11.27 -11.14
C THR A 643 17.69 -10.00 -11.27
N GLY A 644 18.33 -8.83 -11.40
CA GLY A 644 17.61 -7.57 -11.53
C GLY A 644 16.71 -7.46 -12.74
N GLU A 645 17.13 -8.04 -13.86
CA GLU A 645 16.37 -8.02 -15.12
C GLU A 645 15.19 -9.00 -15.13
N GLU A 646 15.12 -9.92 -14.17
CA GLU A 646 14.03 -10.91 -14.08
C GLU A 646 12.70 -10.20 -13.79
N PRO A 647 11.64 -10.43 -14.59
CA PRO A 647 10.31 -9.90 -14.29
C PRO A 647 9.77 -10.47 -12.97
N ARG A 648 9.33 -9.59 -12.07
CA ARG A 648 8.70 -9.96 -10.80
C ARG A 648 7.33 -9.28 -10.66
N GLY A 649 6.27 -10.03 -10.94
CA GLY A 649 4.90 -9.64 -10.63
C GLY A 649 4.60 -9.74 -9.12
N VAL A 650 3.54 -9.06 -8.66
CA VAL A 650 3.04 -9.14 -7.27
C VAL A 650 1.61 -9.69 -7.29
N GLY A 651 1.32 -10.62 -6.38
CA GLY A 651 -0.01 -11.23 -6.21
C GLY A 651 -0.40 -12.24 -7.29
N THR A 652 0.56 -12.79 -8.03
CA THR A 652 0.30 -13.70 -9.17
C THR A 652 -0.53 -14.92 -8.75
N TYR A 653 -0.27 -15.49 -7.57
CA TYR A 653 -1.03 -16.63 -7.06
C TYR A 653 -2.50 -16.31 -6.81
N ALA A 654 -2.78 -15.21 -6.13
CA ALA A 654 -4.14 -14.78 -5.77
C ALA A 654 -5.02 -14.55 -7.02
N ILE A 655 -4.39 -14.20 -8.14
CA ILE A 655 -5.05 -13.98 -9.42
C ILE A 655 -4.86 -15.11 -10.44
N PHE A 656 -4.36 -16.27 -9.98
CA PHE A 656 -4.17 -17.51 -10.75
C PHE A 656 -3.17 -17.43 -11.92
N GLU A 657 -2.25 -16.48 -11.88
CA GLU A 657 -1.16 -16.37 -12.84
C GLU A 657 0.02 -17.31 -12.50
N PRO A 658 0.82 -17.70 -13.51
CA PRO A 658 2.09 -18.36 -13.26
C PRO A 658 3.05 -17.44 -12.49
N ILE A 659 4.12 -18.00 -11.93
CA ILE A 659 5.11 -17.26 -11.12
C ILE A 659 5.79 -16.10 -11.85
N ASP A 660 5.82 -16.15 -13.19
CA ASP A 660 6.38 -15.14 -14.09
C ASP A 660 5.29 -14.28 -14.76
N GLY A 661 4.05 -14.34 -14.25
CA GLY A 661 2.95 -13.50 -14.68
C GLY A 661 3.16 -12.02 -14.32
N ASP A 662 2.35 -11.16 -14.92
CA ASP A 662 2.47 -9.71 -14.76
C ASP A 662 2.11 -9.25 -13.34
N GLY A 663 1.23 -9.99 -12.66
CA GLY A 663 0.67 -9.59 -11.39
C GLY A 663 -0.32 -8.43 -11.56
N ILE A 664 -0.52 -7.68 -10.48
CA ILE A 664 -1.58 -6.65 -10.42
C ILE A 664 -1.08 -5.21 -10.64
N ARG A 665 0.21 -5.03 -10.91
CA ARG A 665 0.81 -3.71 -11.16
C ARG A 665 0.87 -3.44 -12.67
N PRO A 666 1.06 -2.18 -13.13
CA PRO A 666 1.09 -1.85 -14.55
C PRO A 666 2.12 -2.63 -15.40
N ALA A 667 3.20 -3.11 -14.77
CA ALA A 667 4.13 -4.09 -15.32
C ALA A 667 4.87 -4.79 -14.15
N PRO A 668 5.52 -5.95 -14.38
CA PRO A 668 6.44 -6.55 -13.42
C PRO A 668 7.55 -5.60 -12.97
N TYR A 669 8.05 -5.77 -11.76
CA TYR A 669 9.30 -5.11 -11.33
C TYR A 669 10.49 -5.74 -12.04
N SER A 670 11.33 -4.90 -12.65
CA SER A 670 12.56 -5.31 -13.33
C SER A 670 13.47 -4.10 -13.54
N THR A 671 14.78 -4.31 -13.51
CA THR A 671 15.77 -3.30 -13.89
C THR A 671 15.88 -3.14 -15.42
N ASP A 672 15.27 -4.03 -16.20
CA ASP A 672 15.15 -3.89 -17.65
C ASP A 672 14.02 -2.91 -17.99
N MET A 673 14.37 -1.72 -18.49
CA MET A 673 13.43 -0.70 -18.95
C MET A 673 12.51 -1.16 -20.10
N GLY A 674 12.83 -2.27 -20.76
CA GLY A 674 11.96 -2.92 -21.74
C GLY A 674 10.83 -3.75 -21.12
N VAL A 675 11.02 -4.23 -19.88
CA VAL A 675 10.01 -4.94 -19.08
C VAL A 675 9.26 -3.95 -18.21
N ASN A 676 9.98 -3.11 -17.46
CA ASN A 676 9.41 -2.09 -16.59
C ASN A 676 9.85 -0.68 -17.06
N PRO A 677 9.03 0.01 -17.85
CA PRO A 677 9.37 1.32 -18.39
C PRO A 677 9.14 2.48 -17.41
N ALA A 678 8.84 2.23 -16.13
CA ALA A 678 8.41 3.27 -15.18
C ALA A 678 9.44 4.39 -15.02
N THR A 679 8.98 5.64 -15.18
CA THR A 679 9.73 6.85 -14.85
C THR A 679 8.85 7.84 -14.09
N TYR A 680 9.46 8.81 -13.42
CA TYR A 680 8.77 9.84 -12.65
C TYR A 680 7.80 10.67 -13.52
N GLY A 681 8.09 10.86 -14.80
CA GLY A 681 7.19 11.52 -15.75
C GLY A 681 5.82 10.83 -15.91
N MET A 682 5.66 9.57 -15.47
CA MET A 682 4.35 8.90 -15.45
C MET A 682 3.41 9.42 -14.36
N VAL A 683 3.93 10.12 -13.34
CA VAL A 683 3.08 10.78 -12.33
C VAL A 683 2.31 11.96 -12.95
N ASP A 684 2.90 12.65 -13.93
CA ASP A 684 2.30 13.75 -14.72
C ASP A 684 1.50 13.26 -15.95
N ASP A 685 1.02 12.01 -15.96
CA ASP A 685 0.37 11.43 -17.14
C ASP A 685 -1.09 11.91 -17.39
N GLY A 686 -1.54 12.92 -16.65
CA GLY A 686 -2.90 13.45 -16.73
C GLY A 686 -3.95 12.57 -16.04
N GLY A 687 -3.51 11.70 -15.11
CA GLY A 687 -4.38 10.85 -14.28
C GLY A 687 -4.68 9.49 -14.91
N ALA A 688 -3.83 9.01 -15.82
CA ALA A 688 -3.88 7.65 -16.32
C ALA A 688 -3.24 6.65 -15.34
N ILE A 689 -2.30 7.09 -14.50
CA ILE A 689 -1.73 6.29 -13.41
C ILE A 689 -2.71 6.25 -12.24
N SER A 690 -2.94 5.06 -11.70
CA SER A 690 -3.81 4.91 -10.52
C SER A 690 -3.14 5.47 -9.28
N VAL A 691 -3.93 6.08 -8.40
CA VAL A 691 -3.49 6.55 -7.09
C VAL A 691 -4.31 5.80 -6.05
N PRO A 692 -3.67 5.14 -5.06
CA PRO A 692 -2.23 5.18 -4.80
C PRO A 692 -1.38 4.16 -5.57
N HIS A 693 -1.95 3.05 -6.04
CA HIS A 693 -1.20 1.86 -6.48
C HIS A 693 -0.21 2.09 -7.63
N GLY A 694 -0.62 2.83 -8.67
CA GLY A 694 0.25 3.13 -9.79
C GLY A 694 1.39 4.09 -9.42
N VAL A 695 1.14 5.04 -8.51
CA VAL A 695 2.20 5.88 -7.92
C VAL A 695 3.19 5.03 -7.14
N GLY A 696 2.70 4.10 -6.31
CA GLY A 696 3.53 3.13 -5.60
C GLY A 696 4.40 2.28 -6.53
N TYR A 697 3.83 1.79 -7.63
CA TYR A 697 4.56 1.04 -8.65
C TYR A 697 5.75 1.82 -9.21
N ILE A 698 5.58 3.12 -9.51
CA ILE A 698 6.68 3.96 -10.00
C ILE A 698 7.76 4.10 -8.92
N TRP A 699 7.37 4.31 -7.66
CA TRP A 699 8.30 4.43 -6.54
C TRP A 699 9.11 3.15 -6.31
N ASN A 700 8.46 2.00 -6.19
CA ASN A 700 9.16 0.73 -5.95
C ASN A 700 10.07 0.35 -7.12
N SER A 701 9.73 0.72 -8.35
CA SER A 701 10.62 0.50 -9.50
C SER A 701 11.99 1.19 -9.31
N MET A 702 12.04 2.34 -8.62
CA MET A 702 13.29 3.04 -8.27
C MET A 702 14.04 2.32 -7.14
N LEU A 703 13.32 1.85 -6.14
CA LEU A 703 13.91 1.07 -5.03
C LEU A 703 14.48 -0.26 -5.54
N TRP A 704 13.83 -0.89 -6.52
CA TRP A 704 14.30 -2.12 -7.16
C TRP A 704 15.60 -1.92 -7.93
N ASP A 705 15.75 -0.82 -8.67
CA ASP A 705 17.02 -0.46 -9.30
C ASP A 705 18.11 -0.24 -8.25
N MET A 706 17.79 0.49 -7.17
CA MET A 706 18.74 0.74 -6.08
C MET A 706 19.20 -0.56 -5.42
N TYR A 707 18.26 -1.47 -5.15
CA TYR A 707 18.53 -2.78 -4.57
C TYR A 707 19.55 -3.57 -5.38
N TRP A 708 19.30 -3.74 -6.67
CA TRP A 708 20.19 -4.52 -7.53
C TRP A 708 21.54 -3.86 -7.73
N LEU A 709 21.60 -2.53 -7.81
CA LEU A 709 22.89 -1.82 -7.84
C LEU A 709 23.71 -2.04 -6.56
N LEU A 710 23.06 -2.08 -5.40
CA LEU A 710 23.72 -2.38 -4.12
C LEU A 710 24.10 -3.86 -4.01
N VAL A 711 23.25 -4.78 -4.47
CA VAL A 711 23.54 -6.22 -4.54
C VAL A 711 24.72 -6.51 -5.48
N ASP A 712 24.80 -5.85 -6.63
CA ASP A 712 25.93 -5.96 -7.55
C ASP A 712 27.23 -5.47 -6.91
N GLN A 713 27.14 -4.43 -6.08
CA GLN A 713 28.29 -3.84 -5.41
C GLN A 713 28.78 -4.65 -4.19
N TYR A 714 27.86 -5.23 -3.41
CA TYR A 714 28.17 -5.83 -2.11
C TYR A 714 27.86 -7.33 -2.00
N GLY A 715 27.24 -7.92 -3.02
CA GLY A 715 26.77 -9.30 -3.04
C GLY A 715 25.43 -9.49 -2.33
N PHE A 716 24.76 -10.62 -2.62
CA PHE A 716 23.53 -11.03 -1.97
C PHE A 716 23.81 -11.90 -0.73
N ASN A 717 23.04 -11.71 0.34
CA ASN A 717 23.04 -12.56 1.53
C ASN A 717 21.68 -13.25 1.70
N ASN A 718 21.70 -14.58 1.84
CA ASN A 718 20.50 -15.41 2.01
C ASN A 718 19.89 -15.38 3.42
N ASN A 719 20.33 -14.49 4.30
CA ASN A 719 19.77 -14.34 5.63
C ASN A 719 19.27 -12.91 5.85
N TRP A 720 17.95 -12.75 5.83
CA TRP A 720 17.24 -11.50 6.00
C TRP A 720 17.46 -10.85 7.37
N TYR A 721 17.73 -11.65 8.42
CA TYR A 721 18.00 -11.16 9.78
C TYR A 721 19.38 -10.56 9.98
N GLN A 722 20.29 -10.70 9.00
CA GLN A 722 21.66 -10.25 9.20
C GLN A 722 21.79 -8.73 9.10
N ASP A 723 22.79 -8.21 9.81
CA ASP A 723 23.15 -6.81 9.80
C ASP A 723 23.40 -6.27 8.37
N TRP A 724 23.06 -5.01 8.16
CA TRP A 724 23.17 -4.30 6.89
C TRP A 724 24.57 -4.36 6.24
N THR A 725 25.63 -4.62 7.00
CA THR A 725 27.00 -4.75 6.46
C THR A 725 27.26 -6.07 5.72
N THR A 726 26.34 -7.03 5.77
CA THR A 726 26.58 -8.40 5.32
C THR A 726 26.24 -8.67 3.85
N GLY A 727 25.44 -7.81 3.22
CA GLY A 727 25.02 -7.92 1.83
C GLY A 727 24.36 -6.65 1.32
N GLY A 728 24.38 -6.46 0.01
CA GLY A 728 23.73 -5.32 -0.65
C GLY A 728 22.22 -5.32 -0.47
N ASN A 729 21.59 -6.50 -0.35
CA ASN A 729 20.18 -6.63 -0.04
C ASN A 729 19.85 -6.19 1.39
N ASN A 730 20.66 -6.58 2.39
CA ASN A 730 20.49 -6.10 3.78
C ASN A 730 20.74 -4.58 3.87
N LEU A 731 21.77 -4.06 3.17
CA LEU A 731 22.03 -2.62 3.12
C LEU A 731 20.88 -1.85 2.49
N ALA A 732 20.35 -2.31 1.36
CA ALA A 732 19.22 -1.66 0.70
C ALA A 732 18.00 -1.60 1.62
N TYR A 733 17.69 -2.71 2.31
CA TYR A 733 16.59 -2.75 3.26
C TYR A 733 16.79 -1.76 4.41
N GLN A 734 17.98 -1.72 5.02
CA GLN A 734 18.31 -0.76 6.08
C GLN A 734 18.14 0.70 5.62
N LEU A 735 18.63 1.03 4.42
CA LEU A 735 18.54 2.38 3.87
C LEU A 735 17.09 2.81 3.60
N VAL A 736 16.23 1.88 3.19
CA VAL A 736 14.81 2.17 2.98
C VAL A 736 14.09 2.36 4.32
N MET A 737 14.32 1.49 5.30
CA MET A 737 13.75 1.61 6.66
C MET A 737 14.16 2.92 7.34
N ASP A 738 15.43 3.28 7.25
CA ASP A 738 15.90 4.57 7.76
C ASP A 738 15.37 5.73 6.90
N GLY A 739 15.30 5.59 5.58
CA GLY A 739 14.78 6.61 4.67
C GLY A 739 13.37 7.10 5.06
N MET A 740 12.49 6.18 5.46
CA MET A 740 11.14 6.52 5.97
C MET A 740 11.16 7.37 7.24
N LYS A 741 12.16 7.19 8.12
CA LYS A 741 12.33 8.01 9.34
C LYS A 741 12.89 9.40 9.02
N PHE A 742 13.66 9.52 7.94
CA PHE A 742 14.37 10.75 7.57
C PHE A 742 13.56 11.69 6.66
N GLN A 743 12.51 11.19 6.02
CA GLN A 743 11.63 11.98 5.18
C GLN A 743 10.59 12.79 6.01
N PRO A 744 10.01 13.87 5.45
CA PRO A 744 8.95 14.60 6.13
C PRO A 744 7.61 13.84 6.08
N CYS A 745 6.65 14.26 6.90
CA CYS A 745 5.24 13.88 6.74
C CYS A 745 4.70 14.29 5.36
N ASN A 746 3.72 13.59 4.77
CA ASN A 746 3.21 13.67 3.38
C ASN A 746 4.25 14.00 2.30
N PRO A 747 5.31 13.20 2.17
CA PRO A 747 6.41 13.42 1.24
C PRO A 747 5.96 13.29 -0.23
N GLY A 748 6.70 13.91 -1.14
CA GLY A 748 6.74 13.52 -2.56
C GLY A 748 7.98 12.67 -2.87
N PHE A 749 8.21 12.33 -4.13
CA PHE A 749 9.31 11.42 -4.50
C PHE A 749 10.69 12.01 -4.25
N VAL A 750 10.85 13.33 -4.41
CA VAL A 750 12.10 14.02 -4.12
C VAL A 750 12.41 13.97 -2.62
N ASP A 751 11.40 14.20 -1.77
CA ASP A 751 11.51 14.06 -0.32
C ASP A 751 11.90 12.62 0.08
N GLY A 752 11.28 11.60 -0.51
CA GLY A 752 11.60 10.20 -0.22
C GLY A 752 13.03 9.82 -0.61
N ARG A 753 13.48 10.22 -1.81
CA ARG A 753 14.86 10.00 -2.28
C ARG A 753 15.86 10.67 -1.33
N ASP A 754 15.59 11.93 -0.96
CA ASP A 754 16.49 12.69 -0.09
C ASP A 754 16.52 12.11 1.33
N GLY A 755 15.42 11.49 1.80
CA GLY A 755 15.39 10.68 3.01
C GLY A 755 16.38 9.50 2.95
N ILE A 756 16.36 8.72 1.87
CA ILE A 756 17.28 7.58 1.67
C ILE A 756 18.74 8.05 1.54
N LEU A 757 18.99 9.16 0.84
CA LEU A 757 20.34 9.75 0.76
C LEU A 757 20.82 10.22 2.14
N ALA A 758 19.94 10.80 2.97
CA ALA A 758 20.28 11.18 4.33
C ALA A 758 20.54 9.96 5.23
N ALA A 759 19.78 8.88 5.05
CA ALA A 759 20.03 7.60 5.73
C ALA A 759 21.42 7.04 5.40
N ASP A 760 21.83 7.01 4.13
CA ASP A 760 23.18 6.57 3.74
C ASP A 760 24.27 7.49 4.31
N MET A 761 23.98 8.79 4.39
CA MET A 761 24.89 9.76 5.00
C MET A 761 25.08 9.50 6.50
N ALA A 762 24.02 9.10 7.21
CA ALA A 762 24.09 8.72 8.61
C ALA A 762 24.76 7.36 8.85
N LEU A 763 24.38 6.35 8.04
CA LEU A 763 24.77 4.96 8.24
C LEU A 763 26.20 4.67 7.76
N THR A 764 26.54 5.13 6.56
CA THR A 764 27.80 4.75 5.88
C THR A 764 28.76 5.92 5.68
N ASN A 765 28.38 7.10 6.19
CA ASN A 765 29.04 8.36 5.88
C ASN A 765 29.05 8.66 4.36
N GLY A 766 27.94 8.34 3.68
CA GLY A 766 27.70 8.73 2.29
C GLY A 766 28.44 7.85 1.27
N ALA A 767 28.78 6.61 1.62
CA ALA A 767 29.56 5.74 0.76
C ALA A 767 28.80 5.31 -0.50
N ASN A 768 27.47 5.35 -0.49
CA ASN A 768 26.60 4.85 -1.56
C ASN A 768 25.82 5.94 -2.29
N GLN A 769 26.08 7.22 -1.99
CA GLN A 769 25.38 8.36 -2.56
C GLN A 769 25.26 8.28 -4.08
N CYS A 770 26.36 7.98 -4.79
CA CYS A 770 26.32 7.91 -6.24
C CYS A 770 25.55 6.71 -6.78
N THR A 771 25.54 5.58 -6.07
CA THR A 771 24.72 4.40 -6.42
C THR A 771 23.23 4.71 -6.25
N ILE A 772 22.87 5.37 -5.15
CA ILE A 772 21.49 5.81 -4.88
C ILE A 772 21.05 6.83 -5.95
N TRP A 773 21.87 7.85 -6.21
CA TRP A 773 21.59 8.82 -7.27
C TRP A 773 21.45 8.17 -8.66
N GLN A 774 22.23 7.13 -8.97
CA GLN A 774 22.11 6.40 -10.23
C GLN A 774 20.75 5.72 -10.38
N ALA A 775 20.25 5.06 -9.33
CA ALA A 775 18.94 4.43 -9.35
C ALA A 775 17.81 5.45 -9.59
N PHE A 776 17.75 6.48 -8.73
CA PHE A 776 16.68 7.48 -8.79
C PHE A 776 16.74 8.34 -10.06
N ALA A 777 17.93 8.80 -10.47
CA ALA A 777 18.08 9.54 -11.71
C ALA A 777 17.79 8.67 -12.94
N GLY A 778 18.09 7.36 -12.89
CA GLY A 778 17.77 6.41 -13.96
C GLY A 778 16.27 6.36 -14.31
N ARG A 779 15.41 6.64 -13.32
CA ARG A 779 13.95 6.72 -13.47
C ARG A 779 13.37 8.12 -13.31
N GLY A 780 14.18 9.17 -13.44
CA GLY A 780 13.67 10.55 -13.56
C GLY A 780 13.56 11.34 -12.27
N VAL A 781 14.06 10.85 -11.13
CA VAL A 781 14.15 11.60 -9.85
C VAL A 781 15.60 12.03 -9.57
N GLY A 782 16.27 12.57 -10.59
CA GLY A 782 17.63 13.10 -10.54
C GLY A 782 17.73 14.46 -9.84
N VAL A 783 18.92 15.05 -9.83
CA VAL A 783 19.23 16.26 -9.04
C VAL A 783 18.40 17.49 -9.45
N GLY A 784 17.94 17.52 -10.71
CA GLY A 784 17.08 18.59 -11.22
C GLY A 784 15.58 18.31 -11.10
N ALA A 785 15.18 17.17 -10.52
CA ALA A 785 13.78 16.80 -10.40
C ALA A 785 13.06 17.70 -9.40
N SER A 786 11.78 17.97 -9.65
CA SER A 786 10.91 18.74 -8.77
C SER A 786 9.64 17.95 -8.51
N GLN A 787 9.26 17.81 -7.25
CA GLN A 787 7.99 17.20 -6.86
C GLN A 787 6.81 18.19 -6.80
N GLY A 788 7.04 19.48 -7.10
CA GLY A 788 5.95 20.46 -7.06
C GLY A 788 5.20 20.44 -5.71
N ASN A 789 3.90 20.17 -5.77
CA ASN A 789 3.05 20.01 -4.60
C ASN A 789 2.60 18.55 -4.47
N SER A 790 3.03 17.85 -3.41
CA SER A 790 2.75 16.42 -3.23
C SER A 790 1.27 16.03 -3.08
N ASN A 791 0.36 17.01 -3.01
CA ASN A 791 -1.10 16.83 -3.07
C ASN A 791 -1.71 17.14 -4.45
N THR A 792 -0.90 17.37 -5.48
CA THR A 792 -1.30 17.71 -6.85
C THR A 792 -0.52 16.82 -7.80
N LEU A 793 -1.21 16.14 -8.70
CA LEU A 793 -0.56 15.41 -9.79
C LEU A 793 -0.42 16.33 -11.00
N GLY A 794 0.68 16.19 -11.72
CA GLY A 794 0.98 16.89 -12.95
C GLY A 794 1.63 18.26 -12.79
N ASP A 795 2.25 18.52 -11.64
CA ASP A 795 3.15 19.66 -11.44
C ASP A 795 4.61 19.25 -11.18
N GLU A 796 4.89 17.96 -11.29
CA GLU A 796 6.21 17.35 -11.17
C GLU A 796 7.07 17.63 -12.41
N VAL A 797 8.39 17.59 -12.22
CA VAL A 797 9.37 17.72 -13.30
C VAL A 797 10.39 16.60 -13.15
N GLU A 798 10.43 15.69 -14.12
CA GLU A 798 11.45 14.65 -14.16
C GLU A 798 12.83 15.20 -14.55
N SER A 799 13.87 14.58 -14.01
CA SER A 799 15.26 14.84 -14.35
C SER A 799 16.07 13.56 -14.28
N PHE A 800 16.92 13.32 -15.26
CA PHE A 800 17.85 12.20 -15.29
C PHE A 800 19.29 12.63 -14.93
N ASP A 801 19.45 13.88 -14.47
CA ASP A 801 20.76 14.46 -14.17
C ASP A 801 21.31 13.91 -12.85
N LEU A 802 22.59 13.55 -12.85
CA LEU A 802 23.33 13.17 -11.65
C LEU A 802 24.00 14.41 -11.01
N PRO A 803 24.27 14.40 -9.69
CA PRO A 803 25.19 15.35 -9.10
C PRO A 803 26.56 15.32 -9.78
N VAL A 804 27.22 16.48 -9.86
CA VAL A 804 28.51 16.66 -10.57
C VAL A 804 29.61 15.70 -10.09
N ASN A 805 29.58 15.30 -8.83
CA ASN A 805 30.52 14.37 -8.22
C ASN A 805 30.19 12.89 -8.47
N CYS A 806 29.00 12.60 -9.00
CA CYS A 806 28.56 11.27 -9.39
C CYS A 806 28.53 11.08 -10.92
N ASP A 807 28.62 12.17 -11.70
CA ASP A 807 28.71 12.14 -13.16
C ASP A 807 30.15 11.84 -13.64
N PRO A 808 30.40 10.67 -14.29
CA PRO A 808 31.71 10.33 -14.85
C PRO A 808 32.15 11.27 -16.00
N GLY A 809 31.21 12.03 -16.59
CA GLY A 809 31.41 12.93 -17.72
C GLY A 809 31.58 14.41 -17.35
N ALA A 810 31.39 14.80 -16.09
CA ALA A 810 31.45 16.20 -15.68
C ALA A 810 32.89 16.76 -15.72
N VAL A 811 33.10 17.81 -16.53
CA VAL A 811 34.36 18.57 -16.53
C VAL A 811 34.41 19.41 -15.25
N HIS A 812 35.22 19.01 -14.27
CA HIS A 812 35.45 19.78 -13.05
C HIS A 812 36.08 21.15 -13.36
N VAL A 813 35.26 22.19 -13.50
CA VAL A 813 35.72 23.57 -13.45
C VAL A 813 35.79 23.96 -11.98
N TYR A 814 36.98 23.81 -11.38
CA TYR A 814 37.27 24.39 -10.07
C TYR A 814 37.13 25.92 -10.16
N LEU A 815 35.98 26.45 -9.75
CA LEU A 815 35.88 27.86 -9.42
C LEU A 815 36.43 28.05 -8.01
N PRO A 816 37.49 28.86 -7.82
CA PRO A 816 38.05 29.07 -6.50
C PRO A 816 37.00 29.74 -5.61
N ILE A 817 36.76 29.13 -4.45
CA ILE A 817 35.92 29.65 -3.37
C ILE A 817 36.34 31.10 -3.09
N ILE A 818 35.50 32.04 -3.49
CA ILE A 818 35.61 33.42 -3.05
C ILE A 818 35.00 33.46 -1.66
N ASN A 819 35.83 33.38 -0.63
CA ASN A 819 35.45 33.80 0.72
C ASN A 819 34.79 35.17 0.61
N ARG A 820 33.49 35.25 0.92
CA ARG A 820 32.83 36.52 1.21
C ARG A 820 32.68 36.67 2.73
N PRO A 821 32.87 37.89 3.23
CA PRO A 821 33.18 38.18 4.63
C PRO A 821 32.00 38.03 5.59
#